data_AF-A0A7S0WJN6-F1
#
_entry.id   AF-A0A7S0WJN6-F1
#
_cell.length_a   1.000
_cell.length_b   1.000
_cell.length_c   1.000
_cell.angle_alpha   90.00
_cell.angle_beta   90.00
_cell.angle_gamma   90.00
#
_symmetry.space_group_name_H-M   'P 1'
#
loop_
_entity.id
_entity.type
_entity.pdbx_description
1 polymer ?
#
loop_
_entity_poly.entity_id
_entity_poly.type
_entity_poly.pdbx_seq_one_letter_code
_entity_poly.pdbx_strand_id
1 'polypeptide(L)'
;MAEPRAAHEAATQYSPNAFAYNGRVALALVPAVVYLIGAGGNISVYIITIGAMIAYLLDALRVREGALVAVWLTLLVVNFGLLFSGDIFNGIRPWSQALLLYATAGEVFFLFGLWGTLQFRWLQLQHPGVVLAAERLLFASCPIMGSVVQTWGIASATGAENAPFYLLMLSAGYYYLFSVPTKSSFVFKAEKSLGGTYSAEMYVLGRTESALQMMMFVVTPPVMYVILHLPTLFEQYTHLWSLLLLCSLPALFVCFCSRFDGLWWTDLPPEALGSLVWVVAATALVAGVAGLEGRIIFRAFSRYLLVPPPWSYLLVSVALYGATVLLAGHFLGAIGPQLGGPVAMTVLLMSALAASLAAGVPLWGLPAPLFSAGGLASFYATGEVRDYLVFVGGAALSFAWFLSHHFWFLDVTFGGLPLAALCRLLLLLLALLLLTLALSSSSGCLVPTSHTSHASHRPHHTPEGTPKLTQHLRVVPVLHHGSRATLLNLLQDGCQLGVVLEAAQLALQVLTISGRRHPRQHRGHLGILHQLLPELLRHVHESRVLHDALHGVHVLLRVKASCGCSGRTIGTSGTSGTSGRALSSRTTKALLQRLGQLCERGIFSDLLSHLLDAGVVQQVLHRGEVEGTSGGHARDGGHARHTRHTRGSSGGVFVCHL
;
A
#
# COMPACT_ATOMS: atom_id res chain seq x y z
N MET A 1 28.21 24.48 -34.78
CA MET A 1 28.82 24.93 -33.50
C MET A 1 27.87 25.89 -32.79
N ALA A 2 26.76 25.39 -32.23
CA ALA A 2 25.77 26.18 -31.50
C ALA A 2 25.34 25.46 -30.21
N GLU A 3 26.30 24.83 -29.52
CA GLU A 3 26.06 23.97 -28.35
C GLU A 3 26.58 24.46 -26.96
N PRO A 4 27.18 25.66 -26.77
CA PRO A 4 27.58 26.06 -25.41
C PRO A 4 26.51 26.85 -24.62
N ARG A 5 25.41 27.32 -25.24
CA ARG A 5 24.38 28.10 -24.54
C ARG A 5 23.39 27.24 -23.74
N ALA A 6 22.92 26.11 -24.29
CA ALA A 6 21.97 25.22 -23.63
C ALA A 6 22.51 24.62 -22.33
N ALA A 7 23.81 24.27 -22.30
CA ALA A 7 24.47 23.75 -21.10
C ALA A 7 24.61 24.81 -19.99
N HIS A 8 24.75 26.08 -20.35
CA HIS A 8 24.88 27.19 -19.39
C HIS A 8 23.53 27.61 -18.81
N GLU A 9 22.45 27.57 -19.61
CA GLU A 9 21.08 27.84 -19.13
C GLU A 9 20.59 26.73 -18.19
N ALA A 10 20.85 25.45 -18.50
CA ALA A 10 20.53 24.32 -17.63
C ALA A 10 21.22 24.41 -16.24
N ALA A 11 22.42 24.99 -16.18
CA ALA A 11 23.15 25.19 -14.93
C ALA A 11 22.52 26.25 -14.00
N THR A 12 21.67 27.14 -14.51
CA THR A 12 21.04 28.22 -13.71
C THR A 12 19.72 27.83 -13.05
N GLN A 13 19.17 26.67 -13.38
CA GLN A 13 17.86 26.21 -12.90
C GLN A 13 17.93 25.13 -11.83
N TYR A 14 19.07 24.48 -11.62
CA TYR A 14 19.21 23.39 -10.67
C TYR A 14 19.46 23.89 -9.23
N SER A 15 18.71 23.36 -8.26
CA SER A 15 18.99 23.54 -6.84
C SER A 15 19.05 22.20 -6.11
N PRO A 16 20.13 21.91 -5.37
CA PRO A 16 20.24 20.71 -4.55
C PRO A 16 19.31 20.83 -3.33
N ASN A 17 18.21 20.08 -3.34
CA ASN A 17 17.22 20.03 -2.26
C ASN A 17 17.01 18.57 -1.80
N ALA A 18 16.37 18.40 -0.64
CA ALA A 18 15.88 17.07 -0.25
C ALA A 18 14.82 16.60 -1.27
N PHE A 19 14.85 15.31 -1.61
CA PHE A 19 13.87 14.74 -2.52
C PHE A 19 12.47 14.83 -1.92
N ALA A 20 11.57 15.61 -2.55
CA ALA A 20 10.27 15.95 -1.98
C ALA A 20 9.31 14.75 -1.98
N TYR A 21 9.53 13.79 -2.88
CA TYR A 21 8.57 12.71 -3.18
C TYR A 21 8.95 11.37 -2.56
N ASN A 22 9.79 11.38 -1.52
CA ASN A 22 10.19 10.18 -0.77
C ASN A 22 8.99 9.31 -0.36
N GLY A 23 7.89 9.91 0.13
CA GLY A 23 6.70 9.16 0.54
C GLY A 23 6.00 8.44 -0.62
N ARG A 24 5.93 9.07 -1.81
CA ARG A 24 5.28 8.48 -2.99
C ARG A 24 6.06 7.28 -3.52
N VAL A 25 7.37 7.45 -3.65
CA VAL A 25 8.28 6.39 -4.11
C VAL A 25 8.34 5.26 -3.09
N ALA A 26 8.38 5.56 -1.79
CA ALA A 26 8.35 4.55 -0.73
C ALA A 26 7.08 3.71 -0.77
N LEU A 27 5.91 4.33 -0.98
CA LEU A 27 4.63 3.61 -1.07
C LEU A 27 4.60 2.59 -2.23
N ALA A 28 5.26 2.92 -3.36
CA ALA A 28 5.39 2.01 -4.49
C ALA A 28 6.48 0.93 -4.28
N LEU A 29 7.67 1.32 -3.83
CA LEU A 29 8.84 0.43 -3.82
C LEU A 29 8.97 -0.40 -2.56
N VAL A 30 8.65 0.14 -1.37
CA VAL A 30 8.87 -0.60 -0.11
C VAL A 30 8.05 -1.88 -0.04
N PRO A 31 6.72 -1.88 -0.31
CA PRO A 31 5.96 -3.12 -0.30
C PRO A 31 6.42 -4.11 -1.38
N ALA A 32 6.84 -3.61 -2.55
CA ALA A 32 7.36 -4.44 -3.63
C ALA A 32 8.68 -5.12 -3.24
N VAL A 33 9.63 -4.37 -2.67
CA VAL A 33 10.90 -4.90 -2.17
C VAL A 33 10.68 -5.88 -1.04
N VAL A 34 9.83 -5.57 -0.06
CA VAL A 34 9.51 -6.49 1.04
C VAL A 34 8.97 -7.82 0.52
N TYR A 35 8.05 -7.78 -0.45
CA TYR A 35 7.54 -8.98 -1.08
C TYR A 35 8.63 -9.77 -1.82
N LEU A 36 9.48 -9.11 -2.61
CA LEU A 36 10.58 -9.77 -3.33
C LEU A 36 11.61 -10.41 -2.39
N ILE A 37 11.93 -9.75 -1.28
CA ILE A 37 12.82 -10.30 -0.25
C ILE A 37 12.18 -11.54 0.37
N GLY A 38 10.89 -11.48 0.70
CA GLY A 38 10.14 -12.61 1.22
C GLY A 38 10.09 -13.79 0.24
N ALA A 39 9.87 -13.51 -1.05
CA ALA A 39 9.91 -14.51 -2.11
C ALA A 39 11.30 -15.14 -2.28
N GLY A 40 12.37 -14.37 -2.02
CA GLY A 40 13.75 -14.84 -2.00
C GLY A 40 14.18 -15.63 -0.76
N GLY A 41 13.30 -15.75 0.24
CA GLY A 41 13.54 -16.48 1.47
C GLY A 41 14.71 -15.97 2.32
N ASN A 42 15.24 -16.85 3.18
CA ASN A 42 16.26 -16.49 4.17
C ASN A 42 17.55 -15.93 3.55
N ILE A 43 17.95 -16.43 2.38
CA ILE A 43 19.17 -15.98 1.69
C ILE A 43 19.10 -14.49 1.39
N SER A 44 17.96 -14.03 0.86
CA SER A 44 17.75 -12.63 0.52
C SER A 44 17.75 -11.72 1.75
N VAL A 45 17.13 -12.19 2.84
CA VAL A 45 17.13 -11.48 4.14
C VAL A 45 18.55 -11.34 4.68
N TYR A 46 19.37 -12.40 4.65
CA TYR A 46 20.75 -12.35 5.12
C TYR A 46 21.61 -11.40 4.30
N ILE A 47 21.51 -11.46 2.96
CA ILE A 47 22.27 -10.57 2.06
C ILE A 47 21.94 -9.11 2.35
N ILE A 48 20.66 -8.75 2.46
CA ILE A 48 20.25 -7.36 2.73
C ILE A 48 20.67 -6.91 4.11
N THR A 49 20.54 -7.77 5.12
CA THR A 49 20.92 -7.42 6.49
C THR A 49 22.42 -7.13 6.58
N ILE A 50 23.26 -8.03 6.03
CA ILE A 50 24.72 -7.87 6.01
C ILE A 50 25.10 -6.64 5.16
N GLY A 51 24.50 -6.48 3.99
CA GLY A 51 24.74 -5.35 3.10
C GLY A 51 24.37 -4.00 3.72
N ALA A 52 23.24 -3.93 4.42
CA ALA A 52 22.82 -2.75 5.17
C ALA A 52 23.78 -2.43 6.33
N MET A 53 24.29 -3.45 7.03
CA MET A 53 25.32 -3.25 8.07
C MET A 53 26.62 -2.70 7.48
N ILE A 54 27.07 -3.21 6.34
CA ILE A 54 28.27 -2.73 5.65
C ILE A 54 28.08 -1.29 5.16
N ALA A 55 26.96 -1.00 4.48
CA ALA A 55 26.64 0.34 4.01
C ALA A 55 26.58 1.34 5.17
N TYR A 56 25.95 0.95 6.28
CA TYR A 56 25.89 1.76 7.49
C TYR A 56 27.28 2.00 8.10
N LEU A 57 28.13 0.99 8.17
CA LEU A 57 29.50 1.13 8.68
C LEU A 57 30.32 2.09 7.82
N LEU A 58 30.23 1.97 6.49
CA LEU A 58 30.94 2.84 5.56
C LEU A 58 30.44 4.29 5.63
N ASP A 59 29.13 4.50 5.78
CA ASP A 59 28.56 5.84 5.99
C ASP A 59 29.00 6.43 7.33
N ALA A 60 29.02 5.62 8.41
CA ALA A 60 29.52 6.04 9.73
C ALA A 60 31.01 6.42 9.71
N LEU A 61 31.82 5.73 8.90
CA LEU A 61 33.23 6.06 8.64
C LEU A 61 33.40 7.26 7.68
N ARG A 62 32.30 7.86 7.22
CA ARG A 62 32.25 8.99 6.26
C ARG A 62 32.81 8.64 4.87
N VAL A 63 32.90 7.36 4.52
CA VAL A 63 33.28 6.88 3.18
C VAL A 63 32.02 6.76 2.32
N ARG A 64 31.49 7.92 1.91
CA ARG A 64 30.17 8.04 1.24
C ARG A 64 30.09 7.29 -0.08
N GLU A 65 31.16 7.31 -0.87
CA GLU A 65 31.26 6.55 -2.13
C GLU A 65 31.22 5.04 -1.88
N GLY A 66 31.95 4.59 -0.86
CA GLY A 66 31.94 3.19 -0.43
C GLY A 66 30.55 2.75 0.05
N ALA A 67 29.85 3.60 0.80
CA ALA A 67 28.48 3.31 1.24
C ALA A 67 27.52 3.16 0.04
N LEU A 68 27.60 4.05 -0.95
CA LEU A 68 26.80 3.96 -2.18
C LEU A 68 27.11 2.67 -2.97
N VAL A 69 28.39 2.35 -3.16
CA VAL A 69 28.82 1.11 -3.83
C VAL A 69 28.32 -0.12 -3.08
N ALA A 70 28.39 -0.11 -1.74
CA ALA A 70 27.87 -1.21 -0.92
C ALA A 70 26.36 -1.41 -1.08
N VAL A 71 25.57 -0.33 -1.17
CA VAL A 71 24.12 -0.41 -1.43
C VAL A 71 23.85 -1.08 -2.78
N TRP A 72 24.47 -0.59 -3.85
CA TRP A 72 24.28 -1.15 -5.19
C TRP A 72 24.76 -2.60 -5.31
N LEU A 73 25.91 -2.92 -4.72
CA LEU A 73 26.43 -4.29 -4.68
C LEU A 73 25.48 -5.22 -3.92
N THR A 74 24.92 -4.76 -2.80
CA THR A 74 23.94 -5.54 -2.02
C THR A 74 22.70 -5.84 -2.85
N LEU A 75 22.15 -4.85 -3.55
CA LEU A 75 20.98 -5.00 -4.41
C LEU A 75 21.27 -5.93 -5.60
N LEU A 76 22.47 -5.84 -6.18
CA LEU A 76 22.91 -6.75 -7.24
C LEU A 76 23.00 -8.19 -6.71
N VAL A 77 23.66 -8.39 -5.57
CA VAL A 77 23.85 -9.72 -4.96
C VAL A 77 22.53 -10.32 -4.52
N VAL A 78 21.58 -9.52 -4.00
CA VAL A 78 20.25 -10.05 -3.64
C VAL A 78 19.47 -10.45 -4.88
N ASN A 79 19.56 -9.69 -5.97
CA ASN A 79 18.93 -10.06 -7.24
C ASN A 79 19.50 -11.38 -7.78
N PHE A 80 20.84 -11.56 -7.74
CA PHE A 80 21.45 -12.86 -8.05
C PHE A 80 20.98 -13.95 -7.09
N GLY A 81 20.82 -13.64 -5.79
CA GLY A 81 20.26 -14.53 -4.80
C GLY A 81 18.88 -15.07 -5.20
N LEU A 82 18.03 -14.21 -5.79
CA LEU A 82 16.71 -14.62 -6.30
C LEU A 82 16.79 -15.63 -7.45
N LEU A 83 17.83 -15.58 -8.30
CA LEU A 83 18.04 -16.61 -9.33
C LEU A 83 18.30 -17.98 -8.72
N PHE A 84 19.07 -18.02 -7.63
CA PHE A 84 19.46 -19.27 -6.96
C PHE A 84 18.40 -19.79 -5.99
N SER A 85 17.59 -18.90 -5.41
CA SER A 85 16.42 -19.30 -4.62
C SER A 85 15.23 -19.69 -5.51
N GLY A 86 15.21 -19.18 -6.74
CA GLY A 86 14.14 -19.37 -7.69
C GLY A 86 14.17 -20.73 -8.41
N ASP A 87 13.00 -21.10 -8.94
CA ASP A 87 12.74 -22.36 -9.65
C ASP A 87 13.50 -22.53 -10.98
N ILE A 88 14.36 -21.58 -11.36
CA ILE A 88 15.00 -21.50 -12.68
C ILE A 88 15.87 -22.73 -12.94
N PHE A 89 16.64 -23.15 -11.93
CA PHE A 89 17.48 -24.34 -12.00
C PHE A 89 16.76 -25.61 -11.54
N ASN A 90 15.59 -25.47 -10.90
CA ASN A 90 14.81 -26.58 -10.37
C ASN A 90 13.76 -27.10 -11.37
N GLY A 91 13.58 -26.45 -12.52
CA GLY A 91 12.73 -26.91 -13.63
C GLY A 91 11.22 -26.81 -13.39
N ILE A 92 10.78 -26.21 -12.29
CA ILE A 92 9.35 -26.12 -11.92
C ILE A 92 8.62 -25.08 -12.80
N ARG A 93 9.33 -24.05 -13.30
CA ARG A 93 8.76 -22.98 -14.13
C ARG A 93 9.38 -22.96 -15.53
N PRO A 94 8.61 -22.60 -16.57
CA PRO A 94 9.17 -22.27 -17.88
C PRO A 94 10.24 -21.19 -17.75
N TRP A 95 11.35 -21.37 -18.49
CA TRP A 95 12.51 -20.46 -18.47
C TRP A 95 12.13 -18.99 -18.78
N SER A 96 11.11 -18.78 -19.61
CA SER A 96 10.63 -17.45 -19.98
C SER A 96 9.99 -16.71 -18.80
N GLN A 97 9.20 -17.42 -17.98
CA GLN A 97 8.59 -16.86 -16.78
C GLN A 97 9.63 -16.59 -15.70
N ALA A 98 10.59 -17.50 -15.55
CA ALA A 98 11.75 -17.33 -14.69
C ALA A 98 12.57 -16.08 -15.06
N LEU A 99 12.85 -15.88 -16.35
CA LEU A 99 13.59 -14.71 -16.83
C LEU A 99 12.80 -13.41 -16.64
N LEU A 100 11.50 -13.41 -16.92
CA LEU A 100 10.64 -12.25 -16.71
C LEU A 100 10.56 -11.87 -15.23
N LEU A 101 10.46 -12.87 -14.35
CA LEU A 101 10.50 -12.66 -12.91
C LEU A 101 11.83 -12.05 -12.46
N TYR A 102 12.94 -12.60 -12.95
CA TYR A 102 14.26 -12.05 -12.63
C TYR A 102 14.43 -10.61 -13.14
N ALA A 103 13.98 -10.32 -14.36
CA ALA A 103 14.05 -9.00 -14.95
C ALA A 103 13.20 -7.98 -14.15
N THR A 104 11.98 -8.34 -13.79
CA THR A 104 11.08 -7.48 -12.99
C THR A 104 11.61 -7.23 -11.59
N ALA A 105 12.18 -8.26 -10.93
CA ALA A 105 12.84 -8.08 -9.63
C ALA A 105 14.09 -7.19 -9.73
N GLY A 106 14.91 -7.41 -10.76
CA GLY A 106 16.08 -6.59 -11.05
C GLY A 106 15.72 -5.13 -11.29
N GLU A 107 14.64 -4.85 -12.01
CA GLU A 107 14.14 -3.50 -12.24
C GLU A 107 13.66 -2.83 -10.94
N VAL A 108 12.91 -3.54 -10.08
CA VAL A 108 12.50 -2.99 -8.78
C VAL A 108 13.70 -2.68 -7.89
N PHE A 109 14.69 -3.57 -7.81
CA PHE A 109 15.91 -3.30 -7.05
C PHE A 109 16.73 -2.17 -7.67
N PHE A 110 16.77 -2.05 -8.98
CA PHE A 110 17.42 -0.94 -9.66
C PHE A 110 16.73 0.39 -9.34
N LEU A 111 15.39 0.46 -9.39
CA LEU A 111 14.64 1.64 -8.98
C LEU A 111 14.83 1.96 -7.49
N PHE A 112 14.88 0.94 -6.61
CA PHE A 112 15.20 1.13 -5.20
C PHE A 112 16.62 1.68 -5.00
N GLY A 113 17.59 1.20 -5.79
CA GLY A 113 18.95 1.71 -5.83
C GLY A 113 19.02 3.17 -6.28
N LEU A 114 18.26 3.56 -7.31
CA LEU A 114 18.15 4.95 -7.74
C LEU A 114 17.52 5.83 -6.65
N TRP A 115 16.47 5.36 -5.99
CA TRP A 115 15.86 6.08 -4.88
C TRP A 115 16.83 6.27 -3.71
N GLY A 116 17.65 5.26 -3.37
CA GLY A 116 18.73 5.37 -2.40
C GLY A 116 19.84 6.33 -2.85
N THR A 117 20.18 6.31 -4.13
CA THR A 117 21.20 7.17 -4.76
C THR A 117 20.83 8.65 -4.63
N LEU A 118 19.54 9.00 -4.78
CA LEU A 118 19.04 10.36 -4.60
C LEU A 118 19.20 10.91 -3.18
N GLN A 119 19.38 10.06 -2.16
CA GLN A 119 19.58 10.51 -0.78
C GLN A 119 20.99 11.07 -0.53
N PHE A 120 21.95 10.80 -1.41
CA PHE A 120 23.33 11.26 -1.26
C PHE A 120 23.50 12.69 -1.77
N ARG A 121 23.59 13.66 -0.85
CA ARG A 121 23.75 15.09 -1.17
C ARG A 121 24.99 15.41 -2.02
N TRP A 122 26.09 14.66 -1.86
CA TRP A 122 27.31 14.89 -2.64
C TRP A 122 27.06 14.65 -4.14
N LEU A 123 26.24 13.64 -4.48
CA LEU A 123 25.90 13.29 -5.86
C LEU A 123 25.01 14.38 -6.50
N GLN A 124 24.10 14.95 -5.72
CA GLN A 124 23.28 16.09 -6.15
C GLN A 124 24.13 17.31 -6.53
N LEU A 125 25.24 17.53 -5.82
CA LEU A 125 26.14 18.66 -6.10
C LEU A 125 27.06 18.40 -7.31
N GLN A 126 27.54 17.17 -7.48
CA GLN A 126 28.52 16.83 -8.51
C GLN A 126 27.88 16.44 -9.86
N HIS A 127 26.72 15.79 -9.84
CA HIS A 127 26.09 15.21 -11.02
C HIS A 127 24.59 15.56 -11.13
N PRO A 128 24.24 16.84 -11.34
CA PRO A 128 22.84 17.29 -11.38
C PRO A 128 22.02 16.62 -12.49
N GLY A 129 22.62 16.36 -13.66
CA GLY A 129 21.93 15.68 -14.77
C GLY A 129 21.51 14.25 -14.42
N VAL A 130 22.35 13.51 -13.68
CA VAL A 130 22.02 12.15 -13.21
C VAL A 130 20.87 12.18 -12.22
N VAL A 131 20.85 13.18 -11.33
CA VAL A 131 19.78 13.35 -10.34
C VAL A 131 18.43 13.65 -11.00
N LEU A 132 18.39 14.54 -11.98
CA LEU A 132 17.17 14.84 -12.74
C LEU A 132 16.68 13.61 -13.54
N ALA A 133 17.61 12.90 -14.19
CA ALA A 133 17.29 11.67 -14.91
C ALA A 133 16.75 10.58 -13.97
N ALA A 134 17.34 10.43 -12.77
CA ALA A 134 16.89 9.48 -11.77
C ALA A 134 15.51 9.84 -11.20
N GLU A 135 15.24 11.12 -10.91
CA GLU A 135 13.90 11.58 -10.49
C GLU A 135 12.84 11.26 -11.55
N ARG A 136 13.12 11.59 -12.82
CA ARG A 136 12.22 11.31 -13.94
C ARG A 136 12.00 9.81 -14.15
N LEU A 137 13.06 9.00 -14.07
CA LEU A 137 12.97 7.54 -14.22
C LEU A 137 12.19 6.88 -13.08
N LEU A 138 12.36 7.34 -11.84
CA LEU A 138 11.54 6.88 -10.71
C LEU A 138 10.07 7.19 -10.95
N PHE A 139 9.74 8.43 -11.35
CA PHE A 139 8.36 8.78 -11.64
C PHE A 139 7.77 8.03 -12.82
N ALA A 140 8.58 7.73 -13.85
CA ALA A 140 8.16 7.01 -15.04
C ALA A 140 7.87 5.53 -14.75
N SER A 141 8.77 4.84 -14.03
CA SER A 141 8.76 3.38 -13.90
C SER A 141 8.16 2.86 -12.60
N CYS A 142 8.25 3.59 -11.48
CA CYS A 142 7.66 3.16 -10.20
C CYS A 142 6.15 2.82 -10.27
N PRO A 143 5.27 3.59 -10.93
CA PRO A 143 3.85 3.24 -10.98
C PRO A 143 3.60 1.90 -11.67
N ILE A 144 4.39 1.59 -12.71
CA ILE A 144 4.27 0.35 -13.48
C ILE A 144 4.79 -0.82 -12.64
N MET A 145 6.05 -0.76 -12.20
CA MET A 145 6.67 -1.89 -11.49
C MET A 145 6.09 -2.10 -10.09
N GLY A 146 5.77 -1.01 -9.38
CA GLY A 146 5.12 -1.06 -8.09
C GLY A 146 3.75 -1.74 -8.16
N SER A 147 2.91 -1.37 -9.14
CA SER A 147 1.59 -2.00 -9.30
C SER A 147 1.69 -3.49 -9.64
N VAL A 148 2.58 -3.88 -10.55
CA VAL A 148 2.75 -5.28 -10.98
C VAL A 148 3.23 -6.16 -9.84
N VAL A 149 4.31 -5.79 -9.15
CA VAL A 149 4.89 -6.64 -8.09
C VAL A 149 3.99 -6.71 -6.87
N GLN A 150 3.34 -5.61 -6.48
CA GLN A 150 2.39 -5.65 -5.37
C GLN A 150 1.12 -6.44 -5.71
N THR A 151 0.62 -6.34 -6.95
CA THR A 151 -0.49 -7.19 -7.42
C THR A 151 -0.12 -8.65 -7.31
N TRP A 152 1.11 -9.01 -7.70
CA TRP A 152 1.57 -10.37 -7.60
C TRP A 152 1.65 -10.83 -6.14
N GLY A 153 2.13 -9.98 -5.23
CA GLY A 153 2.10 -10.26 -3.79
C GLY A 153 0.69 -10.50 -3.25
N ILE A 154 -0.28 -9.65 -3.59
CA ILE A 154 -1.67 -9.83 -3.18
C ILE A 154 -2.26 -11.10 -3.79
N ALA A 155 -2.03 -11.32 -5.09
CA ALA A 155 -2.51 -12.50 -5.81
C ALA A 155 -1.95 -13.82 -5.24
N SER A 156 -0.71 -13.79 -4.73
CA SER A 156 -0.12 -14.95 -4.06
C SER A 156 -0.84 -15.31 -2.75
N ALA A 157 -1.44 -14.33 -2.06
CA ALA A 157 -2.16 -14.53 -0.82
C ALA A 157 -3.66 -14.83 -1.03
N THR A 158 -4.30 -14.19 -2.02
CA THR A 158 -5.76 -14.28 -2.22
C THR A 158 -6.19 -15.12 -3.43
N GLY A 159 -5.24 -15.56 -4.26
CA GLY A 159 -5.51 -16.24 -5.53
C GLY A 159 -5.42 -15.29 -6.74
N ALA A 160 -5.08 -15.86 -7.90
CA ALA A 160 -4.79 -15.13 -9.14
C ALA A 160 -6.05 -14.69 -9.93
N GLU A 161 -7.21 -15.28 -9.67
CA GLU A 161 -8.44 -15.03 -10.44
C GLU A 161 -8.87 -13.56 -10.43
N ASN A 162 -8.70 -12.88 -9.28
CA ASN A 162 -9.05 -11.47 -9.11
C ASN A 162 -7.87 -10.50 -9.25
N ALA A 163 -6.68 -11.00 -9.64
CA ALA A 163 -5.49 -10.18 -9.78
C ALA A 163 -5.66 -8.92 -10.66
N PRO A 164 -6.43 -8.95 -11.78
CA PRO A 164 -6.67 -7.76 -12.59
C PRO A 164 -7.38 -6.62 -11.84
N PHE A 165 -8.23 -6.93 -10.87
CA PHE A 165 -8.93 -5.93 -10.06
C PHE A 165 -8.00 -5.32 -9.00
N TYR A 166 -7.11 -6.11 -8.42
CA TYR A 166 -6.06 -5.58 -7.53
C TYR A 166 -5.09 -4.68 -8.31
N LEU A 167 -4.72 -5.10 -9.52
CA LEU A 167 -3.88 -4.30 -10.41
C LEU A 167 -4.54 -2.97 -10.72
N LEU A 168 -5.82 -2.97 -11.09
CA LEU A 168 -6.59 -1.75 -11.34
C LEU A 168 -6.57 -0.80 -10.14
N MET A 169 -6.79 -1.31 -8.93
CA MET A 169 -6.82 -0.49 -7.73
C MET A 169 -5.45 0.14 -7.44
N LEU A 170 -4.39 -0.66 -7.50
CA LEU A 170 -3.02 -0.19 -7.27
C LEU A 170 -2.57 0.80 -8.36
N SER A 171 -2.82 0.48 -9.63
CA SER A 171 -2.46 1.33 -10.75
C SER A 171 -3.25 2.65 -10.75
N ALA A 172 -4.50 2.67 -10.30
CA ALA A 172 -5.26 3.91 -10.10
C ALA A 172 -4.61 4.81 -9.03
N GLY A 173 -4.25 4.23 -7.88
CA GLY A 173 -3.54 4.95 -6.83
C GLY A 173 -2.22 5.54 -7.32
N TYR A 174 -1.45 4.75 -8.08
CA TYR A 174 -0.18 5.23 -8.62
C TYR A 174 -0.32 6.23 -9.78
N TYR A 175 -1.32 6.08 -10.64
CA TYR A 175 -1.61 7.07 -11.68
C TYR A 175 -1.89 8.44 -11.05
N TYR A 176 -2.69 8.49 -9.98
CA TYR A 176 -2.94 9.74 -9.25
C TYR A 176 -1.68 10.30 -8.58
N LEU A 177 -0.84 9.44 -7.99
CA LEU A 177 0.37 9.88 -7.28
C LEU A 177 1.51 10.32 -8.21
N PHE A 178 1.64 9.74 -9.40
CA PHE A 178 2.80 9.94 -10.27
C PHE A 178 2.49 10.69 -11.58
N SER A 179 1.33 10.45 -12.20
CA SER A 179 1.01 10.98 -13.54
C SER A 179 0.39 12.38 -13.53
N VAL A 180 -0.20 12.79 -12.41
CA VAL A 180 -0.67 14.18 -12.19
C VAL A 180 0.54 15.14 -12.25
N PRO A 181 0.40 16.32 -12.88
CA PRO A 181 1.53 17.22 -13.13
C PRO A 181 2.20 17.63 -11.81
N THR A 182 3.45 17.20 -11.64
CA THR A 182 4.24 17.38 -10.42
C THR A 182 5.53 18.10 -10.73
N LYS A 183 5.84 19.12 -9.93
CA LYS A 183 7.03 19.96 -10.12
C LYS A 183 8.28 19.17 -9.72
N SER A 184 9.38 19.28 -10.47
CA SER A 184 10.64 18.66 -10.05
C SER A 184 11.11 19.17 -8.68
N SER A 185 11.70 18.28 -7.87
CA SER A 185 12.27 18.62 -6.56
C SER A 185 13.51 19.50 -6.68
N PHE A 186 14.18 19.47 -7.84
CA PHE A 186 15.52 20.02 -8.02
C PHE A 186 15.56 21.23 -8.98
N VAL A 187 14.41 21.72 -9.47
CA VAL A 187 14.33 22.90 -10.37
C VAL A 187 13.85 24.13 -9.61
N PHE A 188 14.67 25.19 -9.58
CA PHE A 188 14.51 26.37 -8.69
C PHE A 188 13.89 27.60 -9.36
N LYS A 189 14.06 27.81 -10.67
CA LYS A 189 13.55 29.01 -11.36
C LYS A 189 12.38 28.67 -12.27
N ALA A 190 11.19 28.76 -11.69
CA ALA A 190 9.98 28.88 -12.47
C ALA A 190 9.80 30.32 -12.94
N GLU A 191 10.38 30.69 -14.08
CA GLU A 191 9.81 31.81 -14.82
C GLU A 191 8.39 31.37 -15.21
N LYS A 192 7.39 31.97 -14.57
CA LYS A 192 6.02 31.85 -15.04
C LYS A 192 6.05 32.38 -16.47
N SER A 193 5.70 31.56 -17.44
CA SER A 193 5.50 32.06 -18.80
C SER A 193 4.46 33.19 -18.78
N LEU A 194 4.52 34.13 -19.73
CA LEU A 194 3.48 35.15 -19.88
C LEU A 194 2.13 34.44 -20.08
N GLY A 195 1.35 34.32 -19.00
CA GLY A 195 0.16 33.47 -18.93
C GLY A 195 0.01 32.67 -17.63
N GLY A 196 1.04 32.62 -16.78
CA GLY A 196 0.98 31.98 -15.46
C GLY A 196 1.10 30.46 -15.46
N THR A 197 1.23 29.84 -16.64
CA THR A 197 1.50 28.41 -16.81
C THR A 197 3.00 28.14 -16.67
N TYR A 198 3.34 27.06 -15.96
CA TYR A 198 4.72 26.57 -15.87
C TYR A 198 5.16 25.99 -17.21
N SER A 199 6.42 26.23 -17.60
CA SER A 199 7.00 25.56 -18.78
C SER A 199 6.92 24.04 -18.58
N ALA A 200 6.65 23.29 -19.65
CA ALA A 200 6.56 21.83 -19.62
C ALA A 200 7.84 21.17 -19.07
N GLU A 201 8.98 21.87 -19.15
CA GLU A 201 10.29 21.45 -18.64
C GLU A 201 10.40 21.46 -17.11
N MET A 202 9.41 22.04 -16.40
CA MET A 202 9.41 22.12 -14.93
C MET A 202 8.73 20.90 -14.27
N TYR A 203 8.02 20.09 -15.05
CA TYR A 203 7.40 18.88 -14.56
C TYR A 203 8.40 17.73 -14.55
N VAL A 204 8.25 16.81 -13.59
CA VAL A 204 9.11 15.62 -13.52
C VAL A 204 8.93 14.75 -14.75
N LEU A 205 7.68 14.52 -15.15
CA LEU A 205 7.32 13.71 -16.31
C LEU A 205 7.12 14.57 -17.54
N GLY A 206 7.57 14.04 -18.67
CA GLY A 206 7.22 14.58 -19.98
C GLY A 206 5.79 14.21 -20.40
N ARG A 207 5.35 14.79 -21.52
CA ARG A 207 4.05 14.49 -22.12
C ARG A 207 3.92 13.03 -22.56
N THR A 208 4.96 12.49 -23.21
CA THR A 208 4.98 11.11 -23.70
C THR A 208 4.92 10.10 -22.57
N GLU A 209 5.64 10.34 -21.48
CA GLU A 209 5.65 9.45 -20.31
C GLU A 209 4.29 9.46 -19.61
N SER A 210 3.67 10.63 -19.47
CA SER A 210 2.33 10.75 -18.88
C SER A 210 1.27 10.06 -19.74
N ALA A 211 1.37 10.18 -21.06
CA ALA A 211 0.50 9.46 -22.01
C ALA A 211 0.69 7.93 -21.92
N LEU A 212 1.94 7.46 -21.85
CA LEU A 212 2.25 6.04 -21.69
C LEU A 212 1.73 5.50 -20.35
N GLN A 213 1.87 6.25 -19.26
CA GLN A 213 1.32 5.85 -17.96
C GLN A 213 -0.20 5.76 -17.96
N MET A 214 -0.88 6.70 -18.63
CA MET A 214 -2.34 6.64 -18.82
C MET A 214 -2.72 5.40 -19.65
N MET A 215 -2.02 5.15 -20.74
CA MET A 215 -2.26 3.97 -21.58
C MET A 215 -2.07 2.67 -20.79
N MET A 216 -0.97 2.55 -20.02
CA MET A 216 -0.73 1.39 -19.17
C MET A 216 -1.82 1.23 -18.10
N PHE A 217 -2.23 2.33 -17.46
CA PHE A 217 -3.30 2.30 -16.47
C PHE A 217 -4.62 1.76 -17.05
N VAL A 218 -5.00 2.21 -18.26
CA VAL A 218 -6.27 1.82 -18.90
C VAL A 218 -6.21 0.41 -19.51
N VAL A 219 -5.09 0.04 -20.13
CA VAL A 219 -4.99 -1.18 -20.94
C VAL A 219 -4.50 -2.38 -20.14
N THR A 220 -3.60 -2.22 -19.17
CA THR A 220 -2.96 -3.37 -18.51
C THR A 220 -3.95 -4.23 -17.71
N PRO A 221 -4.86 -3.68 -16.89
CA PRO A 221 -5.84 -4.50 -16.16
C PRO A 221 -6.75 -5.37 -17.05
N PRO A 222 -7.42 -4.86 -18.10
CA PRO A 222 -8.25 -5.71 -18.96
C PRO A 222 -7.42 -6.72 -19.75
N VAL A 223 -6.24 -6.34 -20.25
CA VAL A 223 -5.35 -7.29 -20.96
C VAL A 223 -4.91 -8.43 -20.04
N MET A 224 -4.54 -8.13 -18.80
CA MET A 224 -4.22 -9.16 -17.81
C MET A 224 -5.39 -10.12 -17.58
N TYR A 225 -6.62 -9.60 -17.51
CA TYR A 225 -7.81 -10.42 -17.35
C TYR A 225 -8.07 -11.33 -18.55
N VAL A 226 -7.94 -10.81 -19.77
CA VAL A 226 -8.05 -11.59 -21.01
C VAL A 226 -7.00 -12.71 -21.02
N ILE A 227 -5.75 -12.41 -20.68
CA ILE A 227 -4.67 -13.41 -20.68
C ILE A 227 -4.95 -14.51 -19.66
N LEU A 228 -5.36 -14.16 -18.43
CA LEU A 228 -5.64 -15.12 -17.37
C LEU A 228 -6.82 -16.05 -17.68
N HIS A 229 -7.83 -15.53 -18.39
CA HIS A 229 -9.07 -16.27 -18.68
C HIS A 229 -9.24 -16.60 -20.16
N LEU A 230 -8.17 -16.52 -20.97
CA LEU A 230 -8.24 -16.73 -22.41
C LEU A 230 -8.93 -18.05 -22.79
N PRO A 231 -8.67 -19.19 -22.11
CA PRO A 231 -9.32 -20.45 -22.44
C PRO A 231 -10.84 -20.46 -22.21
N THR A 232 -11.32 -19.75 -21.17
CA THR A 232 -12.74 -19.78 -20.76
C THR A 232 -13.50 -18.51 -21.13
N LEU A 233 -12.86 -17.57 -21.83
CA LEU A 233 -13.35 -16.21 -22.03
C LEU A 233 -14.75 -16.16 -22.67
N PHE A 234 -14.99 -17.04 -23.64
CA PHE A 234 -16.23 -17.10 -24.42
C PHE A 234 -17.24 -18.13 -23.89
N GLU A 235 -16.87 -18.94 -22.91
CA GLU A 235 -17.75 -19.96 -22.34
C GLU A 235 -18.75 -19.38 -21.34
N GLN A 236 -18.35 -18.30 -20.65
CA GLN A 236 -19.15 -17.69 -19.59
C GLN A 236 -19.32 -16.19 -19.83
N TYR A 237 -20.58 -15.74 -19.87
CA TYR A 237 -20.94 -14.30 -19.92
C TYR A 237 -20.35 -13.47 -18.77
N THR A 238 -19.92 -14.13 -17.70
CA THR A 238 -19.31 -13.47 -16.55
C THR A 238 -18.00 -12.78 -16.90
N HIS A 239 -17.23 -13.31 -17.86
CA HIS A 239 -16.01 -12.66 -18.33
C HIS A 239 -16.32 -11.36 -19.10
N LEU A 240 -17.43 -11.30 -19.84
CA LEU A 240 -17.88 -10.08 -20.52
C LEU A 240 -18.15 -8.94 -19.53
N TRP A 241 -18.95 -9.21 -18.49
CA TRP A 241 -19.25 -8.21 -17.44
C TRP A 241 -18.00 -7.71 -16.71
N SER A 242 -17.04 -8.62 -16.53
CA SER A 242 -15.77 -8.34 -15.88
C SER A 242 -14.85 -7.45 -16.71
N LEU A 243 -14.77 -7.70 -18.01
CA LEU A 243 -14.05 -6.85 -18.94
C LEU A 243 -14.72 -5.48 -19.05
N LEU A 244 -16.05 -5.44 -19.06
CA LEU A 244 -16.79 -4.19 -19.06
C LEU A 244 -16.44 -3.32 -17.84
N LEU A 245 -16.33 -3.91 -16.65
CA LEU A 245 -15.83 -3.24 -15.44
C LEU A 245 -14.37 -2.80 -15.55
N LEU A 246 -13.49 -3.71 -15.98
CA LEU A 246 -12.05 -3.43 -16.07
C LEU A 246 -11.69 -2.39 -17.13
N CYS A 247 -12.55 -2.17 -18.13
CA CYS A 247 -12.40 -1.09 -19.10
C CYS A 247 -13.05 0.22 -18.64
N SER A 248 -14.22 0.15 -18.00
CA SER A 248 -14.97 1.34 -17.58
C SER A 248 -14.38 2.06 -16.37
N LEU A 249 -13.95 1.32 -15.34
CA LEU A 249 -13.42 1.90 -14.11
C LEU A 249 -12.15 2.75 -14.33
N PRO A 250 -11.12 2.29 -15.08
CA PRO A 250 -9.99 3.15 -15.41
C PRO A 250 -10.41 4.40 -16.20
N ALA A 251 -11.32 4.26 -17.17
CA ALA A 251 -11.81 5.39 -17.97
C ALA A 251 -12.49 6.45 -17.09
N LEU A 252 -13.37 6.02 -16.17
CA LEU A 252 -13.98 6.91 -15.17
C LEU A 252 -12.95 7.57 -14.28
N PHE A 253 -11.93 6.83 -13.85
CA PHE A 253 -10.87 7.36 -12.99
C PHE A 253 -9.99 8.39 -13.71
N VAL A 254 -9.67 8.19 -14.99
CA VAL A 254 -8.98 9.19 -15.82
C VAL A 254 -9.85 10.44 -15.98
N CYS A 255 -11.14 10.27 -16.24
CA CYS A 255 -12.08 11.39 -16.32
C CYS A 255 -12.17 12.16 -15.00
N PHE A 256 -12.13 11.47 -13.86
CA PHE A 256 -12.03 12.11 -12.54
C PHE A 256 -10.70 12.87 -12.38
N CYS A 257 -9.57 12.26 -12.76
CA CYS A 257 -8.25 12.88 -12.69
C CYS A 257 -8.09 14.09 -13.62
N SER A 258 -8.91 14.21 -14.68
CA SER A 258 -8.91 15.39 -15.55
C SER A 258 -9.16 16.70 -14.79
N ARG A 259 -9.85 16.66 -13.64
CA ARG A 259 -10.07 17.81 -12.74
C ARG A 259 -8.80 18.29 -12.04
N PHE A 260 -7.81 17.44 -11.94
CA PHE A 260 -6.50 17.72 -11.35
C PHE A 260 -5.42 17.85 -12.45
N ASP A 261 -5.83 18.27 -13.65
CA ASP A 261 -4.96 18.35 -14.82
C ASP A 261 -4.30 17.00 -15.19
N GLY A 262 -4.92 15.85 -14.89
CA GLY A 262 -4.36 14.52 -15.23
C GLY A 262 -4.18 14.25 -16.73
N LEU A 263 -4.86 15.04 -17.57
CA LEU A 263 -4.76 15.01 -19.04
C LEU A 263 -3.95 16.19 -19.60
N TRP A 264 -3.11 16.83 -18.78
CA TRP A 264 -2.27 17.98 -19.16
C TRP A 264 -1.35 17.75 -20.37
N TRP A 265 -1.02 16.49 -20.63
CA TRP A 265 -0.16 16.08 -21.74
C TRP A 265 -0.87 16.13 -23.10
N THR A 266 -2.20 16.29 -23.11
CA THR A 266 -2.98 16.47 -24.33
C THR A 266 -2.87 17.92 -24.81
N ASP A 267 -2.60 18.11 -26.11
CA ASP A 267 -2.62 19.43 -26.76
C ASP A 267 -4.04 19.85 -27.21
N LEU A 268 -5.07 19.22 -26.65
CA LEU A 268 -6.45 19.50 -27.02
C LEU A 268 -6.90 20.85 -26.43
N PRO A 269 -7.67 21.66 -27.19
CA PRO A 269 -8.28 22.85 -26.62
C PRO A 269 -9.23 22.44 -25.47
N PRO A 270 -9.38 23.28 -24.43
CA PRO A 270 -10.12 22.93 -23.22
C PRO A 270 -11.59 22.58 -23.50
N GLU A 271 -12.20 23.20 -24.51
CA GLU A 271 -13.57 22.90 -24.95
C GLU A 271 -13.70 21.49 -25.51
N ALA A 272 -12.79 21.10 -26.42
CA ALA A 272 -12.78 19.76 -26.99
C ALA A 272 -12.46 18.70 -25.94
N LEU A 273 -11.50 18.99 -25.04
CA LEU A 273 -11.15 18.09 -23.94
C LEU A 273 -12.34 17.87 -23.00
N GLY A 274 -13.07 18.94 -22.64
CA GLY A 274 -14.28 18.85 -21.82
C GLY A 274 -15.35 17.97 -22.47
N SER A 275 -15.58 18.15 -23.77
CA SER A 275 -16.54 17.32 -24.52
C SER A 275 -16.13 15.83 -24.58
N LEU A 276 -14.84 15.55 -24.81
CA LEU A 276 -14.31 14.19 -24.87
C LEU A 276 -14.42 13.49 -23.51
N VAL A 277 -13.97 14.16 -22.45
CA VAL A 277 -14.07 13.65 -21.07
C VAL A 277 -15.52 13.35 -20.72
N TRP A 278 -16.45 14.20 -21.15
CA TRP A 278 -17.87 13.98 -20.91
C TRP A 278 -18.39 12.72 -21.61
N VAL A 279 -18.15 12.58 -22.92
CA VAL A 279 -18.62 11.42 -23.70
C VAL A 279 -18.04 10.13 -23.12
N VAL A 280 -16.74 10.12 -22.82
CA VAL A 280 -16.03 8.97 -22.24
C VAL A 280 -16.56 8.66 -20.84
N ALA A 281 -16.77 9.66 -19.99
CA ALA A 281 -17.31 9.44 -18.65
C ALA A 281 -18.74 8.88 -18.71
N ALA A 282 -19.62 9.42 -19.55
CA ALA A 282 -20.99 8.95 -19.68
C ALA A 282 -21.05 7.49 -20.19
N THR A 283 -20.29 7.18 -21.24
CA THR A 283 -20.22 5.81 -21.78
C THR A 283 -19.59 4.83 -20.80
N ALA A 284 -18.49 5.21 -20.15
CA ALA A 284 -17.84 4.39 -19.13
C ALA A 284 -18.74 4.19 -17.91
N LEU A 285 -19.54 5.17 -17.53
CA LEU A 285 -20.46 5.07 -16.39
C LEU A 285 -21.57 4.05 -16.66
N VAL A 286 -22.21 4.12 -17.84
CA VAL A 286 -23.22 3.13 -18.27
C VAL A 286 -22.61 1.73 -18.35
N ALA A 287 -21.44 1.59 -18.98
CA ALA A 287 -20.72 0.33 -19.06
C ALA A 287 -20.34 -0.23 -17.68
N GLY A 288 -19.86 0.62 -16.78
CA GLY A 288 -19.48 0.23 -15.42
C GLY A 288 -20.66 -0.26 -14.61
N VAL A 289 -21.82 0.40 -14.72
CA VAL A 289 -23.06 -0.01 -14.05
C VAL A 289 -23.56 -1.34 -14.60
N ALA A 290 -23.59 -1.51 -15.92
CA ALA A 290 -23.94 -2.80 -16.54
C ALA A 290 -22.98 -3.93 -16.10
N GLY A 291 -21.68 -3.63 -15.98
CA GLY A 291 -20.69 -4.57 -15.47
C GLY A 291 -20.90 -4.93 -14.00
N LEU A 292 -21.26 -3.97 -13.15
CA LEU A 292 -21.59 -4.17 -11.73
C LEU A 292 -22.85 -5.03 -11.59
N GLU A 293 -23.89 -4.74 -12.38
CA GLU A 293 -25.14 -5.51 -12.43
C GLU A 293 -24.86 -6.97 -12.77
N GLY A 294 -24.21 -7.23 -13.89
CA GLY A 294 -23.97 -8.57 -14.39
C GLY A 294 -23.00 -9.38 -13.52
N ARG A 295 -21.87 -8.79 -13.11
CA ARG A 295 -20.82 -9.51 -12.35
C ARG A 295 -21.14 -9.61 -10.87
N ILE A 296 -21.59 -8.54 -10.23
CA ILE A 296 -21.75 -8.50 -8.78
C ILE A 296 -23.18 -8.87 -8.41
N ILE A 297 -24.17 -8.13 -8.91
CA ILE A 297 -25.54 -8.28 -8.41
C ILE A 297 -26.17 -9.60 -8.87
N PHE A 298 -26.23 -9.86 -10.17
CA PHE A 298 -26.92 -11.04 -10.68
C PHE A 298 -26.13 -12.34 -10.48
N ARG A 299 -24.79 -12.27 -10.45
CA ARG A 299 -23.99 -13.47 -10.20
C ARG A 299 -23.79 -13.74 -8.71
N ALA A 300 -23.27 -12.78 -7.95
CA ALA A 300 -22.90 -12.99 -6.55
C ALA A 300 -24.08 -12.81 -5.60
N PHE A 301 -24.99 -11.88 -5.91
CA PHE A 301 -26.11 -11.54 -5.02
C PHE A 301 -27.48 -12.05 -5.48
N SER A 302 -27.58 -12.82 -6.56
CA SER A 302 -28.89 -13.32 -7.06
C SER A 302 -29.68 -14.09 -6.01
N ARG A 303 -29.01 -14.82 -5.12
CA ARG A 303 -29.66 -15.57 -4.04
C ARG A 303 -30.30 -14.70 -2.97
N TYR A 304 -29.90 -13.43 -2.87
CA TYR A 304 -30.45 -12.48 -1.92
C TYR A 304 -31.55 -11.60 -2.54
N LEU A 305 -31.76 -11.70 -3.86
CA LEU A 305 -32.89 -11.05 -4.51
C LEU A 305 -34.15 -11.88 -4.27
N LEU A 306 -35.05 -11.39 -3.41
CA LEU A 306 -36.28 -12.13 -3.07
C LEU A 306 -37.32 -12.08 -4.20
N VAL A 307 -37.22 -11.09 -5.08
CA VAL A 307 -38.15 -10.90 -6.20
C VAL A 307 -37.80 -11.89 -7.34
N PRO A 308 -38.77 -12.65 -7.87
CA PRO A 308 -38.49 -13.56 -8.97
C PRO A 308 -38.15 -12.81 -10.27
N PRO A 309 -37.29 -13.37 -11.15
CA PRO A 309 -37.11 -12.88 -12.51
C PRO A 309 -38.44 -12.86 -13.28
N PRO A 310 -38.69 -11.87 -14.16
CA PRO A 310 -37.78 -10.82 -14.64
C PRO A 310 -37.80 -9.52 -13.80
N TRP A 311 -38.68 -9.44 -12.78
CA TRP A 311 -38.89 -8.22 -12.02
C TRP A 311 -37.68 -7.81 -11.18
N SER A 312 -36.88 -8.78 -10.71
CA SER A 312 -35.61 -8.50 -10.05
C SER A 312 -34.63 -7.75 -10.94
N TYR A 313 -34.53 -8.13 -12.22
CA TYR A 313 -33.66 -7.43 -13.18
C TYR A 313 -34.12 -5.97 -13.36
N LEU A 314 -35.42 -5.76 -13.55
CA LEU A 314 -35.98 -4.42 -13.74
C LEU A 314 -35.78 -3.53 -12.51
N LEU A 315 -36.06 -4.03 -11.30
CA LEU A 315 -35.92 -3.26 -10.07
C LEU A 315 -34.45 -2.90 -9.78
N VAL A 316 -33.53 -3.84 -9.99
CA VAL A 316 -32.09 -3.59 -9.82
C VAL A 316 -31.61 -2.55 -10.82
N SER A 317 -31.98 -2.66 -12.10
CA SER A 317 -31.58 -1.68 -13.11
C SER A 317 -32.19 -0.30 -12.84
N VAL A 318 -33.47 -0.20 -12.43
CA VAL A 318 -34.07 1.08 -12.03
C VAL A 318 -33.33 1.70 -10.84
N ALA A 319 -32.94 0.89 -9.86
CA ALA A 319 -32.17 1.35 -8.71
C ALA A 319 -30.80 1.92 -9.12
N LEU A 320 -30.02 1.16 -9.88
CA LEU A 320 -28.65 1.55 -10.23
C LEU A 320 -28.60 2.64 -11.28
N TYR A 321 -29.35 2.53 -12.38
CA TYR A 321 -29.35 3.55 -13.42
C TYR A 321 -29.97 4.87 -12.92
N GLY A 322 -30.97 4.84 -12.04
CA GLY A 322 -31.50 6.07 -11.45
C GLY A 322 -30.45 6.80 -10.58
N ALA A 323 -29.70 6.07 -9.74
CA ALA A 323 -28.58 6.65 -9.00
C ALA A 323 -27.47 7.18 -9.93
N THR A 324 -27.23 6.46 -11.02
CA THR A 324 -26.22 6.79 -12.03
C THR A 324 -26.54 8.07 -12.79
N VAL A 325 -27.79 8.25 -13.21
CA VAL A 325 -28.26 9.46 -13.89
C VAL A 325 -28.08 10.69 -13.00
N LEU A 326 -28.32 10.54 -11.70
CA LEU A 326 -28.12 11.63 -10.74
C LEU A 326 -26.65 11.93 -10.51
N LEU A 327 -25.80 10.91 -10.39
CA LEU A 327 -24.36 11.10 -10.26
C LEU A 327 -23.79 11.79 -11.51
N ALA A 328 -24.19 11.36 -12.69
CA ALA A 328 -23.85 12.00 -13.94
C ALA A 328 -24.34 13.45 -13.94
N GLY A 329 -25.62 13.68 -13.65
CA GLY A 329 -26.25 15.00 -13.58
C GLY A 329 -25.56 15.96 -12.61
N HIS A 330 -25.10 15.46 -11.46
CA HIS A 330 -24.32 16.23 -10.50
C HIS A 330 -22.99 16.67 -11.08
N PHE A 331 -22.23 15.75 -11.68
CA PHE A 331 -20.94 16.09 -12.29
C PHE A 331 -21.07 16.94 -13.56
N LEU A 332 -22.21 16.86 -14.23
CA LEU A 332 -22.60 17.68 -15.37
C LEU A 332 -23.01 19.11 -14.98
N GLY A 333 -23.24 19.38 -13.69
CA GLY A 333 -23.84 20.64 -13.25
C GLY A 333 -25.28 20.83 -13.76
N ALA A 334 -25.92 19.77 -14.29
CA ALA A 334 -27.28 19.81 -14.80
C ALA A 334 -28.33 19.87 -13.69
N ILE A 335 -27.97 19.45 -12.48
CA ILE A 335 -28.81 19.57 -11.27
C ILE A 335 -28.66 21.01 -10.73
N GLY A 336 -29.38 21.94 -11.35
CA GLY A 336 -29.48 23.33 -10.88
C GLY A 336 -30.44 23.51 -9.69
N PRO A 337 -30.38 24.64 -8.97
CA PRO A 337 -31.07 24.86 -7.70
C PRO A 337 -32.62 24.93 -7.79
N GLN A 338 -33.20 25.18 -8.97
CA GLN A 338 -34.65 25.45 -9.09
C GLN A 338 -35.49 24.28 -9.65
N LEU A 339 -34.93 23.43 -10.51
CA LEU A 339 -35.60 22.24 -11.07
C LEU A 339 -34.93 20.92 -10.67
N GLY A 340 -33.66 20.96 -10.24
CA GLY A 340 -32.88 19.77 -9.90
C GLY A 340 -33.34 19.11 -8.60
N GLY A 341 -33.76 19.88 -7.60
CA GLY A 341 -34.20 19.38 -6.29
C GLY A 341 -35.34 18.35 -6.35
N PRO A 342 -36.53 18.70 -6.88
CA PRO A 342 -37.67 17.78 -6.90
C PRO A 342 -37.44 16.56 -7.81
N VAL A 343 -36.78 16.73 -8.96
CA VAL A 343 -36.45 15.63 -9.86
C VAL A 343 -35.42 14.69 -9.24
N ALA A 344 -34.41 15.24 -8.56
CA ALA A 344 -33.43 14.42 -7.83
C ALA A 344 -34.09 13.65 -6.68
N MET A 345 -35.01 14.29 -5.95
CA MET A 345 -35.79 13.64 -4.89
C MET A 345 -36.60 12.46 -5.43
N THR A 346 -37.37 12.65 -6.51
CA THR A 346 -38.19 11.57 -7.07
C THR A 346 -37.34 10.42 -7.59
N VAL A 347 -36.26 10.70 -8.32
CA VAL A 347 -35.37 9.66 -8.83
C VAL A 347 -34.68 8.92 -7.69
N LEU A 348 -34.15 9.60 -6.66
CA LEU A 348 -33.52 8.94 -5.51
C LEU A 348 -34.50 8.07 -4.72
N LEU A 349 -35.71 8.57 -4.46
CA LEU A 349 -36.74 7.81 -3.75
C LEU A 349 -37.17 6.58 -4.55
N MET A 350 -37.38 6.71 -5.86
CA MET A 350 -37.74 5.59 -6.72
C MET A 350 -36.62 4.56 -6.79
N SER A 351 -35.37 4.99 -6.90
CA SER A 351 -34.21 4.10 -6.89
C SER A 351 -34.03 3.38 -5.55
N ALA A 352 -34.19 4.09 -4.42
CA ALA A 352 -34.10 3.49 -3.09
C ALA A 352 -35.25 2.52 -2.81
N LEU A 353 -36.47 2.84 -3.24
CA LEU A 353 -37.61 1.93 -3.15
C LEU A 353 -37.38 0.68 -3.99
N ALA A 354 -36.95 0.83 -5.25
CA ALA A 354 -36.66 -0.29 -6.13
C ALA A 354 -35.55 -1.20 -5.56
N ALA A 355 -34.48 -0.62 -5.03
CA ALA A 355 -33.41 -1.37 -4.36
C ALA A 355 -33.92 -2.12 -3.13
N SER A 356 -34.75 -1.48 -2.31
CA SER A 356 -35.29 -2.07 -1.08
C SER A 356 -36.27 -3.21 -1.37
N LEU A 357 -37.11 -3.06 -2.40
CA LEU A 357 -38.00 -4.12 -2.87
C LEU A 357 -37.20 -5.28 -3.46
N ALA A 358 -36.17 -5.01 -4.26
CA ALA A 358 -35.30 -6.03 -4.84
C ALA A 358 -34.56 -6.83 -3.75
N ALA A 359 -34.06 -6.14 -2.71
CA ALA A 359 -33.39 -6.75 -1.56
C ALA A 359 -34.36 -7.41 -0.56
N GLY A 360 -35.68 -7.24 -0.71
CA GLY A 360 -36.66 -7.85 0.17
C GLY A 360 -36.77 -7.20 1.55
N VAL A 361 -36.48 -5.90 1.67
CA VAL A 361 -36.60 -5.16 2.93
C VAL A 361 -38.06 -5.20 3.42
N PRO A 362 -38.33 -5.57 4.68
CA PRO A 362 -39.69 -5.59 5.20
C PRO A 362 -40.28 -4.18 5.26
N LEU A 363 -41.62 -4.08 5.23
CA LEU A 363 -42.32 -2.78 5.19
C LEU A 363 -41.93 -1.84 6.34
N TRP A 364 -41.63 -2.38 7.53
CA TRP A 364 -41.18 -1.59 8.67
C TRP A 364 -39.73 -1.08 8.54
N GLY A 365 -38.90 -1.73 7.70
CA GLY A 365 -37.52 -1.34 7.41
C GLY A 365 -37.40 -0.35 6.25
N LEU A 366 -38.42 -0.23 5.39
CA LEU A 366 -38.45 0.71 4.24
C LEU A 366 -38.25 2.20 4.58
N PRO A 367 -38.67 2.72 5.75
CA PRO A 367 -38.43 4.13 6.05
C PRO A 367 -36.94 4.50 6.05
N ALA A 368 -36.04 3.61 6.49
CA ALA A 368 -34.61 3.91 6.57
C ALA A 368 -33.96 4.25 5.21
N PRO A 369 -34.08 3.42 4.15
CA PRO A 369 -33.52 3.74 2.83
C PRO A 369 -34.25 4.91 2.16
N LEU A 370 -35.54 5.14 2.43
CA LEU A 370 -36.28 6.29 1.93
C LEU A 370 -35.84 7.60 2.59
N PHE A 371 -35.62 7.60 3.92
CA PHE A 371 -35.02 8.74 4.62
C PHE A 371 -33.59 8.99 4.15
N SER A 372 -32.84 7.92 3.83
CA SER A 372 -31.51 8.06 3.23
C SER A 372 -31.58 8.82 1.92
N ALA A 373 -32.38 8.35 0.96
CA ALA A 373 -32.59 9.00 -0.33
C ALA A 373 -33.12 10.44 -0.18
N GLY A 374 -34.09 10.65 0.72
CA GLY A 374 -34.68 11.95 0.98
C GLY A 374 -33.71 12.94 1.63
N GLY A 375 -32.88 12.49 2.56
CA GLY A 375 -31.82 13.28 3.18
C GLY A 375 -30.77 13.71 2.17
N LEU A 376 -30.37 12.81 1.26
CA LEU A 376 -29.41 13.14 0.20
C LEU A 376 -29.98 14.17 -0.78
N ALA A 377 -31.22 14.00 -1.21
CA ALA A 377 -31.91 14.95 -2.08
C ALA A 377 -32.09 16.32 -1.41
N SER A 378 -32.46 16.33 -0.13
CA SER A 378 -32.62 17.56 0.66
C SER A 378 -31.28 18.26 0.83
N PHE A 379 -30.20 17.51 1.09
CA PHE A 379 -28.84 18.06 1.14
C PHE A 379 -28.43 18.74 -0.18
N TYR A 380 -28.81 18.19 -1.33
CA TYR A 380 -28.58 18.86 -2.61
C TYR A 380 -29.34 20.19 -2.77
N ALA A 381 -30.49 20.33 -2.10
CA ALA A 381 -31.30 21.54 -2.15
C ALA A 381 -30.87 22.59 -1.11
N THR A 382 -30.56 22.15 0.12
CA THR A 382 -30.33 23.03 1.28
C THR A 382 -28.84 23.23 1.59
N GLY A 383 -27.98 22.27 1.24
CA GLY A 383 -26.58 22.23 1.65
C GLY A 383 -26.36 22.00 3.16
N GLU A 384 -27.41 21.70 3.92
CA GLU A 384 -27.33 21.59 5.39
C GLU A 384 -26.71 20.26 5.84
N VAL A 385 -25.75 20.33 6.76
CA VAL A 385 -25.10 19.12 7.34
C VAL A 385 -26.11 18.18 8.00
N ARG A 386 -27.21 18.72 8.56
CA ARG A 386 -28.30 17.92 9.13
C ARG A 386 -28.87 16.92 8.12
N ASP A 387 -29.16 17.38 6.91
CA ASP A 387 -29.80 16.56 5.88
C ASP A 387 -28.82 15.47 5.39
N TYR A 388 -27.53 15.79 5.36
CA TYR A 388 -26.48 14.79 5.11
C TYR A 388 -26.37 13.76 6.24
N LEU A 389 -26.49 14.15 7.51
CA LEU A 389 -26.48 13.20 8.64
C LEU A 389 -27.69 12.25 8.58
N VAL A 390 -28.85 12.74 8.14
CA VAL A 390 -30.02 11.89 7.88
C VAL A 390 -29.71 10.86 6.78
N PHE A 391 -29.04 11.27 5.70
CA PHE A 391 -28.54 10.36 4.67
C PHE A 391 -27.60 9.28 5.24
N VAL A 392 -26.56 9.69 5.98
CA VAL A 392 -25.58 8.74 6.56
C VAL A 392 -26.25 7.78 7.52
N GLY A 393 -27.13 8.27 8.40
CA GLY A 393 -27.87 7.44 9.36
C GLY A 393 -28.78 6.43 8.66
N GLY A 394 -29.56 6.87 7.68
CA GLY A 394 -30.45 6.00 6.89
C GLY A 394 -29.69 4.94 6.10
N ALA A 395 -28.58 5.31 5.44
CA ALA A 395 -27.72 4.39 4.70
C ALA A 395 -27.07 3.36 5.63
N ALA A 396 -26.52 3.80 6.77
CA ALA A 396 -25.90 2.92 7.76
C ALA A 396 -26.90 1.93 8.36
N LEU A 397 -28.12 2.37 8.69
CA LEU A 397 -29.18 1.49 9.19
C LEU A 397 -29.63 0.47 8.14
N SER A 398 -29.79 0.89 6.89
CA SER A 398 -30.17 -0.01 5.78
C SER A 398 -29.11 -1.09 5.56
N PHE A 399 -27.83 -0.69 5.58
CA PHE A 399 -26.71 -1.61 5.44
C PHE A 399 -26.53 -2.51 6.67
N ALA A 400 -26.74 -1.98 7.88
CA ALA A 400 -26.73 -2.76 9.12
C ALA A 400 -27.79 -3.85 9.10
N TRP A 401 -29.02 -3.48 8.72
CA TRP A 401 -30.10 -4.45 8.58
C TRP A 401 -29.72 -5.55 7.59
N PHE A 402 -29.28 -5.19 6.38
CA PHE A 402 -28.90 -6.17 5.35
C PHE A 402 -27.78 -7.12 5.83
N LEU A 403 -26.71 -6.56 6.43
CA LEU A 403 -25.61 -7.38 6.94
C LEU A 403 -26.03 -8.28 8.11
N SER A 404 -26.83 -7.75 9.04
CA SER A 404 -27.32 -8.51 10.19
C SER A 404 -28.22 -9.67 9.77
N HIS A 405 -29.11 -9.42 8.79
CA HIS A 405 -30.12 -10.37 8.36
C HIS A 405 -29.55 -11.47 7.47
N HIS A 406 -28.41 -11.24 6.80
CA HIS A 406 -27.81 -12.21 5.87
C HIS A 406 -26.49 -12.83 6.34
N PHE A 407 -25.70 -12.16 7.17
CA PHE A 407 -24.31 -12.60 7.44
C PHE A 407 -23.95 -12.76 8.92
N TRP A 408 -24.63 -12.13 9.88
CA TRP A 408 -24.23 -12.21 11.28
C TRP A 408 -24.45 -13.57 11.95
N PHE A 409 -25.37 -14.38 11.42
CA PHE A 409 -25.63 -15.73 11.92
C PHE A 409 -24.72 -16.80 11.29
N LEU A 410 -23.87 -16.43 10.32
CA LEU A 410 -22.96 -17.35 9.66
C LEU A 410 -21.69 -17.54 10.50
N ASP A 411 -21.51 -18.74 11.04
CA ASP A 411 -20.31 -19.16 11.78
C ASP A 411 -19.16 -19.53 10.82
N VAL A 412 -18.76 -18.58 9.97
CA VAL A 412 -17.63 -18.72 9.05
C VAL A 412 -16.48 -17.84 9.54
N THR A 413 -15.28 -18.40 9.65
CA THR A 413 -14.07 -17.64 10.00
C THR A 413 -13.18 -17.43 8.78
N PHE A 414 -12.77 -16.19 8.52
CA PHE A 414 -11.82 -15.80 7.48
C PHE A 414 -10.53 -15.31 8.12
N GLY A 415 -9.41 -16.01 7.88
CA GLY A 415 -8.12 -15.62 8.46
C GLY A 415 -8.12 -15.56 10.00
N GLY A 416 -8.90 -16.44 10.65
CA GLY A 416 -9.08 -16.47 12.11
C GLY A 416 -10.11 -15.45 12.66
N LEU A 417 -10.64 -14.55 11.83
CA LEU A 417 -11.68 -13.59 12.23
C LEU A 417 -13.07 -14.12 11.87
N PRO A 418 -14.06 -14.06 12.77
CA PRO A 418 -15.44 -14.42 12.44
C PRO A 418 -16.02 -13.43 11.42
N LEU A 419 -16.79 -13.92 10.46
CA LEU A 419 -17.42 -13.12 9.39
C LEU A 419 -18.25 -11.96 9.96
N ALA A 420 -18.94 -12.19 11.07
CA ALA A 420 -19.69 -11.14 11.76
C ALA A 420 -18.82 -9.97 12.25
N ALA A 421 -17.56 -10.21 12.63
CA ALA A 421 -16.61 -9.14 12.97
C ALA A 421 -16.19 -8.37 11.71
N LEU A 422 -15.93 -9.05 10.59
CA LEU A 422 -15.61 -8.41 9.32
C LEU A 422 -16.77 -7.53 8.81
N CYS A 423 -18.01 -8.01 8.91
CA CYS A 423 -19.20 -7.22 8.55
C CYS A 423 -19.34 -5.96 9.42
N ARG A 424 -19.09 -6.07 10.74
CA ARG A 424 -19.10 -4.91 11.65
C ARG A 424 -18.01 -3.89 11.30
N LEU A 425 -16.81 -4.36 10.98
CA LEU A 425 -15.71 -3.51 10.56
C LEU A 425 -16.03 -2.81 9.24
N LEU A 426 -16.57 -3.53 8.26
CA LEU A 426 -17.02 -2.97 6.97
C LEU A 426 -18.07 -1.86 7.18
N LEU A 427 -19.03 -2.09 8.05
CA LEU A 427 -20.07 -1.11 8.37
C LEU A 427 -19.49 0.14 9.03
N LEU A 428 -18.57 -0.03 9.99
CA LEU A 428 -17.88 1.07 10.64
C LEU A 428 -17.04 1.87 9.64
N LEU A 429 -16.33 1.19 8.73
CA LEU A 429 -15.56 1.82 7.66
C LEU A 429 -16.46 2.62 6.72
N LEU A 430 -17.61 2.06 6.32
CA LEU A 430 -18.58 2.74 5.47
C LEU A 430 -19.14 4.00 6.17
N ALA A 431 -19.53 3.88 7.44
CA ALA A 431 -20.04 5.01 8.22
C ALA A 431 -18.99 6.12 8.37
N LEU A 432 -17.74 5.76 8.67
CA LEU A 432 -16.62 6.71 8.74
C LEU A 432 -16.35 7.36 7.39
N LEU A 433 -16.36 6.61 6.30
CA LEU A 433 -16.15 7.14 4.96
C LEU A 433 -17.22 8.19 4.62
N LEU A 434 -18.49 7.85 4.79
CA LEU A 434 -19.60 8.78 4.56
C LEU A 434 -19.50 10.01 5.47
N LEU A 435 -19.15 9.84 6.75
CA LEU A 435 -18.98 10.96 7.67
C LEU A 435 -17.81 11.87 7.27
N THR A 436 -16.69 11.30 6.81
CA THR A 436 -15.53 12.10 6.35
C THR A 436 -15.87 12.93 5.11
N LEU A 437 -16.73 12.40 4.23
CA LEU A 437 -17.25 13.14 3.07
C LEU A 437 -18.13 14.32 3.51
N ALA A 438 -18.95 14.15 4.55
CA ALA A 438 -19.73 15.23 5.17
C ALA A 438 -18.84 16.39 5.67
N LEU A 439 -17.77 16.04 6.39
CA LEU A 439 -16.84 17.01 6.98
C LEU A 439 -16.02 17.73 5.91
N SER A 440 -15.77 17.06 4.78
CA SER A 440 -15.11 17.65 3.62
C SER A 440 -16.01 18.64 2.88
N SER A 441 -17.31 18.31 2.71
CA SER A 441 -18.26 19.20 2.04
C SER A 441 -18.55 20.47 2.85
N SER A 442 -18.65 20.37 4.18
CA SER A 442 -18.84 21.52 5.06
C SER A 442 -17.65 22.49 5.08
N SER A 443 -16.47 22.05 4.64
CA SER A 443 -15.25 22.86 4.55
C SER A 443 -15.17 23.70 3.26
N GLY A 444 -16.23 23.73 2.42
CA GLY A 444 -16.28 24.52 1.17
C GLY A 444 -15.40 24.00 0.03
N CYS A 445 -14.82 22.81 0.16
CA CYS A 445 -13.78 22.31 -0.76
C CYS A 445 -14.32 21.47 -1.93
N LEU A 446 -15.63 21.14 -1.94
CA LEU A 446 -16.24 20.23 -2.93
C LEU A 446 -17.35 20.86 -3.78
N VAL A 447 -17.69 22.13 -3.55
CA VAL A 447 -18.61 22.87 -4.44
C VAL A 447 -17.79 23.91 -5.20
N PRO A 448 -17.37 23.64 -6.44
CA PRO A 448 -16.92 24.72 -7.31
C PRO A 448 -18.17 25.52 -7.68
N THR A 449 -18.45 26.58 -6.93
CA THR A 449 -19.36 27.61 -7.42
C THR A 449 -18.70 28.17 -8.68
N SER A 450 -19.24 27.82 -9.85
CA SER A 450 -18.97 28.48 -11.11
C SER A 450 -19.47 29.92 -11.03
N HIS A 451 -18.74 30.78 -10.32
CA HIS A 451 -18.88 32.22 -10.46
C HIS A 451 -18.16 32.60 -11.76
N THR A 452 -18.92 32.57 -12.86
CA THR A 452 -18.59 33.32 -14.07
C THR A 452 -18.65 34.81 -13.73
N SER A 453 -17.56 35.35 -13.20
CA SER A 453 -17.38 36.80 -13.16
C SER A 453 -17.06 37.28 -14.58
N HIS A 454 -18.08 37.71 -15.31
CA HIS A 454 -17.90 38.64 -16.43
C HIS A 454 -17.29 39.94 -15.87
N ALA A 455 -15.97 40.04 -15.90
CA ALA A 455 -15.26 41.29 -15.64
C ALA A 455 -15.42 42.18 -16.87
N SER A 456 -16.41 43.07 -16.80
CA SER A 456 -16.56 44.21 -17.72
C SER A 456 -15.40 45.18 -17.50
N HIS A 457 -14.64 45.43 -18.56
CA HIS A 457 -13.64 46.48 -18.66
C HIS A 457 -14.26 47.86 -18.39
N ARG A 458 -13.72 48.60 -17.41
CA ARG A 458 -13.63 50.07 -17.46
C ARG A 458 -12.32 50.54 -16.81
N PRO A 459 -11.54 51.42 -17.47
CA PRO A 459 -10.33 51.98 -16.91
C PRO A 459 -10.64 53.28 -16.16
N HIS A 460 -10.02 53.55 -15.01
CA HIS A 460 -9.71 54.91 -14.59
C HIS A 460 -8.60 54.94 -13.51
N HIS A 461 -7.57 55.73 -13.85
CA HIS A 461 -6.69 56.57 -13.05
C HIS A 461 -6.14 56.09 -11.68
N THR A 462 -4.80 55.99 -11.66
CA THR A 462 -3.93 56.28 -10.50
C THR A 462 -4.02 57.77 -10.13
N PRO A 463 -3.74 58.18 -8.87
CA PRO A 463 -2.35 58.49 -8.50
C PRO A 463 -1.91 58.15 -7.05
N GLU A 464 -0.59 57.96 -6.93
CA GLU A 464 0.33 58.36 -5.82
C GLU A 464 0.18 57.84 -4.37
N GLY A 465 1.33 57.40 -3.82
CA GLY A 465 1.55 57.22 -2.37
C GLY A 465 2.60 56.16 -2.00
N THR A 466 3.88 56.51 -2.08
CA THR A 466 5.06 55.71 -1.63
C THR A 466 5.24 55.78 -0.09
N PRO A 467 6.35 55.27 0.52
CA PRO A 467 7.01 53.95 0.50
C PRO A 467 7.29 53.44 1.95
N LYS A 468 8.19 52.43 2.12
CA LYS A 468 8.95 51.98 3.33
C LYS A 468 8.50 50.64 3.92
N LEU A 469 9.35 49.73 4.44
CA LEU A 469 10.81 49.57 4.57
C LEU A 469 11.03 48.18 5.21
N THR A 470 12.24 47.61 5.07
CA THR A 470 12.84 46.48 5.82
C THR A 470 12.40 45.07 5.39
N GLN A 471 13.23 44.16 4.87
CA GLN A 471 14.67 43.91 5.06
C GLN A 471 15.11 44.02 6.52
N HIS A 472 14.91 42.94 7.28
CA HIS A 472 15.91 42.35 8.17
C HIS A 472 15.29 41.19 8.93
N LEU A 473 15.75 39.96 8.65
CA LEU A 473 16.16 38.98 9.66
C LEU A 473 16.72 37.75 8.95
N ARG A 474 18.03 37.82 8.70
CA ARG A 474 18.91 36.64 8.70
C ARG A 474 18.80 36.02 10.10
N VAL A 475 18.24 34.83 10.20
CA VAL A 475 18.64 33.86 11.24
C VAL A 475 18.67 32.48 10.60
N VAL A 476 19.90 31.98 10.45
CA VAL A 476 20.21 30.58 10.20
C VAL A 476 19.97 29.81 11.50
N PRO A 477 19.32 28.64 11.47
CA PRO A 477 19.64 27.59 12.42
C PRO A 477 20.39 26.46 11.70
N VAL A 478 21.68 26.39 12.01
CA VAL A 478 22.47 25.16 11.96
C VAL A 478 21.87 24.25 13.03
N LEU A 479 21.37 23.08 12.64
CA LEU A 479 20.98 22.03 13.59
C LEU A 479 21.77 20.76 13.28
N HIS A 480 22.53 20.37 14.29
CA HIS A 480 23.41 19.22 14.36
C HIS A 480 22.65 17.88 14.33
N HIS A 481 23.41 16.86 13.91
CA HIS A 481 23.09 15.43 13.95
C HIS A 481 22.51 14.94 15.30
N GLY A 482 21.50 14.07 15.19
CA GLY A 482 20.94 13.29 16.29
C GLY A 482 20.04 12.16 15.77
N SER A 483 20.64 10.99 15.55
CA SER A 483 20.09 9.63 15.53
C SER A 483 18.93 9.38 16.52
N ARG A 484 18.05 8.36 16.49
CA ARG A 484 17.84 7.09 15.75
C ARG A 484 16.63 6.38 16.40
N ALA A 485 16.18 5.30 15.75
CA ALA A 485 15.62 4.07 16.34
C ALA A 485 14.11 3.99 16.67
N THR A 486 13.30 3.72 15.64
CA THR A 486 12.11 2.85 15.72
C THR A 486 11.75 2.39 14.30
N LEU A 487 12.43 1.38 13.78
CA LEU A 487 12.03 0.72 12.52
C LEU A 487 12.33 -0.79 12.50
N LEU A 488 12.82 -1.36 13.61
CA LEU A 488 13.35 -2.74 13.63
C LEU A 488 12.51 -3.76 14.39
N ASN A 489 11.29 -3.41 14.83
CA ASN A 489 10.37 -4.36 15.48
C ASN A 489 9.12 -4.70 14.66
N LEU A 490 9.06 -4.31 13.38
CA LEU A 490 7.88 -4.58 12.53
C LEU A 490 8.05 -5.78 11.59
N LEU A 491 9.16 -6.51 11.68
CA LEU A 491 9.57 -7.50 10.68
C LEU A 491 9.44 -8.96 11.12
N GLN A 492 8.71 -9.24 12.21
CA GLN A 492 8.63 -10.62 12.70
C GLN A 492 7.27 -11.06 13.23
N ASP A 493 6.18 -10.61 12.58
CA ASP A 493 4.90 -11.33 12.60
C ASP A 493 4.21 -11.18 11.23
N GLY A 494 4.51 -12.11 10.34
CA GLY A 494 3.71 -12.35 9.14
C GLY A 494 2.42 -13.07 9.55
N CYS A 495 1.29 -12.55 9.07
CA CYS A 495 -0.09 -13.03 9.29
C CYS A 495 -0.87 -12.40 10.46
N GLN A 496 -1.06 -11.07 10.47
CA GLN A 496 -2.35 -10.48 10.82
C GLN A 496 -2.70 -9.29 9.91
N LEU A 497 -3.77 -9.47 9.13
CA LEU A 497 -4.32 -8.51 8.16
C LEU A 497 -4.76 -7.16 8.79
N GLY A 498 -4.85 -7.09 10.12
CA GLY A 498 -5.29 -5.90 10.87
C GLY A 498 -4.30 -4.73 10.80
N VAL A 499 -2.99 -5.00 10.83
CA VAL A 499 -1.96 -3.94 10.87
C VAL A 499 -1.82 -3.25 9.51
N VAL A 500 -2.03 -3.97 8.40
CA VAL A 500 -2.03 -3.39 7.05
C VAL A 500 -3.28 -2.54 6.82
N LEU A 501 -4.42 -2.95 7.38
CA LEU A 501 -5.67 -2.19 7.28
C LEU A 501 -5.62 -0.91 8.13
N GLU A 502 -5.06 -0.99 9.35
CA GLU A 502 -4.83 0.18 10.20
C GLU A 502 -3.76 1.11 9.62
N ALA A 503 -2.68 0.57 9.03
CA ALA A 503 -1.67 1.37 8.33
C ALA A 503 -2.22 2.01 7.06
N ALA A 504 -3.11 1.35 6.32
CA ALA A 504 -3.80 1.91 5.17
C ALA A 504 -4.79 3.01 5.59
N GLN A 505 -5.48 2.83 6.71
CA GLN A 505 -6.39 3.83 7.28
C GLN A 505 -5.62 5.05 7.82
N LEU A 506 -4.46 4.84 8.46
CA LEU A 506 -3.54 5.90 8.85
C LEU A 506 -2.93 6.60 7.63
N ALA A 507 -2.58 5.86 6.58
CA ALA A 507 -2.10 6.44 5.33
C ALA A 507 -3.18 7.28 4.62
N LEU A 508 -4.43 6.85 4.64
CA LEU A 508 -5.58 7.59 4.08
C LEU A 508 -5.85 8.88 4.89
N GLN A 509 -5.72 8.82 6.23
CA GLN A 509 -5.82 9.99 7.10
C GLN A 509 -4.64 10.96 6.93
N VAL A 510 -3.43 10.44 6.75
CA VAL A 510 -2.24 11.26 6.47
C VAL A 510 -2.32 11.89 5.08
N LEU A 511 -2.86 11.20 4.08
CA LEU A 511 -3.10 11.73 2.73
C LEU A 511 -4.17 12.84 2.72
N THR A 512 -5.22 12.72 3.54
CA THR A 512 -6.23 13.77 3.68
C THR A 512 -5.73 14.99 4.46
N ILE A 513 -4.82 14.80 5.41
CA ILE A 513 -4.19 15.90 6.17
C ILE A 513 -3.10 16.61 5.35
N SER A 514 -2.32 15.87 4.56
CA SER A 514 -1.22 16.43 3.75
C SER A 514 -1.67 17.23 2.52
N GLY A 515 -2.96 17.18 2.17
CA GLY A 515 -3.57 18.01 1.13
C GLY A 515 -3.85 19.47 1.52
N ARG A 516 -3.65 19.88 2.79
CA ARG A 516 -3.96 21.25 3.25
C ARG A 516 -2.70 22.08 3.51
N ARG A 517 -2.43 23.07 2.65
CA ARG A 517 -1.51 24.18 2.93
C ARG A 517 -2.21 25.21 3.83
N HIS A 518 -1.98 25.19 5.14
CA HIS A 518 -2.06 26.39 5.98
C HIS A 518 -1.05 26.34 7.13
N PRO A 519 -0.17 27.37 7.29
CA PRO A 519 0.89 27.35 8.28
C PRO A 519 0.42 28.02 9.57
N ARG A 520 -0.45 27.38 10.38
CA ARG A 520 -0.81 27.92 11.70
C ARG A 520 -1.54 26.93 12.63
N GLN A 521 -1.13 25.65 12.72
CA GLN A 521 -1.63 24.79 13.80
C GLN A 521 -0.76 23.56 14.14
N HIS A 522 0.56 23.69 14.11
CA HIS A 522 1.46 22.53 14.29
C HIS A 522 1.81 22.15 15.74
N ARG A 523 1.25 22.81 16.77
CA ARG A 523 1.61 22.53 18.19
C ARG A 523 0.69 21.56 18.94
N GLY A 524 -0.52 21.27 18.43
CA GLY A 524 -1.48 20.39 19.13
C GLY A 524 -1.36 18.90 18.79
N HIS A 525 -0.92 18.55 17.58
CA HIS A 525 -0.98 17.16 17.09
C HIS A 525 0.16 16.26 17.56
N LEU A 526 1.27 16.80 18.09
CA LEU A 526 2.34 15.98 18.68
C LEU A 526 1.97 15.38 20.04
N GLY A 527 1.01 15.97 20.77
CA GLY A 527 0.61 15.49 22.10
C GLY A 527 -0.15 14.16 22.08
N ILE A 528 -0.93 13.91 21.00
CA ILE A 528 -1.73 12.69 20.85
C ILE A 528 -0.83 11.48 20.54
N LEU A 529 0.23 11.69 19.74
CA LEU A 529 1.19 10.63 19.42
C LEU A 529 2.02 10.20 20.65
N HIS A 530 2.26 11.14 21.57
CA HIS A 530 3.03 10.88 22.79
C HIS A 530 2.23 10.11 23.86
N GLN A 531 0.89 10.19 23.82
CA GLN A 531 0.00 9.46 24.72
C GLN A 531 -0.32 8.03 24.25
N LEU A 532 -0.27 7.75 22.95
CA LEU A 532 -0.54 6.41 22.40
C LEU A 532 0.66 5.45 22.45
N LEU A 533 1.88 5.99 22.51
CA LEU A 533 3.11 5.18 22.53
C LEU A 533 3.27 4.28 23.78
N PRO A 534 2.93 4.74 25.01
CA PRO A 534 2.98 3.91 26.20
C PRO A 534 1.92 2.79 26.19
N GLU A 535 0.73 3.07 25.65
CA GLU A 535 -0.35 2.08 25.52
C GLU A 535 0.04 0.95 24.55
N LEU A 536 0.69 1.30 23.44
CA LEU A 536 1.20 0.36 22.45
C LEU A 536 2.36 -0.49 23.00
N LEU A 537 3.24 0.11 23.81
CA LEU A 537 4.32 -0.61 24.52
C LEU A 537 3.78 -1.55 25.61
N ARG A 538 2.73 -1.15 26.33
CA ARG A 538 2.05 -1.99 27.32
C ARG A 538 1.41 -3.21 26.66
N HIS A 539 0.79 -3.02 25.50
CA HIS A 539 0.16 -4.12 24.75
C HIS A 539 1.20 -5.12 24.18
N VAL A 540 2.36 -4.62 23.75
CA VAL A 540 3.51 -5.45 23.32
C VAL A 540 4.17 -6.19 24.49
N HIS A 541 4.11 -5.63 25.71
CA HIS A 541 4.61 -6.28 26.92
C HIS A 541 3.66 -7.38 27.43
N GLU A 542 2.35 -7.12 27.43
CA GLU A 542 1.31 -8.08 27.84
C GLU A 542 1.20 -9.27 26.86
N SER A 543 1.61 -9.12 25.59
CA SER A 543 1.56 -10.16 24.56
C SER A 543 2.67 -11.22 24.64
N ARG A 544 3.58 -11.18 25.62
CA ARG A 544 4.66 -12.19 25.87
C ARG A 544 5.65 -12.41 24.72
N VAL A 545 5.61 -11.61 23.66
CA VAL A 545 6.43 -11.76 22.44
C VAL A 545 7.94 -11.65 22.72
N LEU A 546 8.34 -10.79 23.66
CA LEU A 546 9.75 -10.62 24.05
C LEU A 546 10.30 -11.81 24.85
N HIS A 547 9.43 -12.45 25.65
CA HIS A 547 9.78 -13.61 26.47
C HIS A 547 10.08 -14.83 25.59
N ASP A 548 9.29 -15.05 24.54
CA ASP A 548 9.44 -16.23 23.68
C ASP A 548 10.63 -16.11 22.71
N ALA A 549 10.96 -14.88 22.28
CA ALA A 549 12.16 -14.61 21.48
C ALA A 549 13.45 -14.85 22.27
N LEU A 550 13.52 -14.42 23.54
CA LEU A 550 14.68 -14.66 24.40
C LEU A 550 14.80 -16.13 24.81
N HIS A 551 13.68 -16.82 25.04
CA HIS A 551 13.66 -18.25 25.29
C HIS A 551 14.16 -19.06 24.07
N GLY A 552 13.78 -18.67 22.85
CA GLY A 552 14.25 -19.29 21.61
C GLY A 552 15.76 -19.15 21.38
N VAL A 553 16.32 -17.97 21.65
CA VAL A 553 17.77 -17.72 21.56
C VAL A 553 18.54 -18.53 22.62
N HIS A 554 18.01 -18.61 23.84
CA HIS A 554 18.62 -19.39 24.92
C HIS A 554 18.63 -20.90 24.62
N VAL A 555 17.53 -21.45 24.08
CA VAL A 555 17.45 -22.87 23.66
C VAL A 555 18.43 -23.18 22.53
N LEU A 556 18.56 -22.30 21.54
CA LEU A 556 19.51 -22.46 20.41
C LEU A 556 20.98 -22.43 20.85
N LEU A 557 21.32 -21.59 21.83
CA LEU A 557 22.67 -21.54 22.41
C LEU A 557 22.98 -22.79 23.25
N ARG A 558 21.99 -23.33 23.97
CA ARG A 558 22.14 -24.54 24.78
C ARG A 558 22.28 -25.81 23.93
N VAL A 559 21.56 -25.92 22.82
CA VAL A 559 21.67 -27.04 21.87
C VAL A 559 23.04 -27.07 21.18
N LYS A 560 23.63 -25.91 20.85
CA LYS A 560 24.99 -25.83 20.29
C LYS A 560 26.09 -26.17 21.30
N ALA A 561 25.88 -25.88 22.58
CA ALA A 561 26.82 -26.26 23.64
C ALA A 561 26.77 -27.77 23.96
N SER A 562 25.58 -28.39 23.87
CA SER A 562 25.42 -29.81 24.21
C SER A 562 25.86 -30.78 23.11
N CYS A 563 25.95 -30.34 21.85
CA CYS A 563 26.48 -31.15 20.74
C CYS A 563 28.02 -31.17 20.65
N GLY A 564 28.74 -30.44 21.52
CA GLY A 564 30.20 -30.34 21.51
C GLY A 564 30.97 -31.39 22.32
N CYS A 565 30.30 -32.27 23.05
CA CYS A 565 30.96 -33.29 23.88
C CYS A 565 30.24 -34.65 23.81
N SER A 566 30.53 -35.42 22.76
CA SER A 566 30.40 -36.87 22.82
C SER A 566 31.43 -37.51 21.89
N GLY A 567 32.63 -37.71 22.44
CA GLY A 567 33.64 -38.61 21.86
C GLY A 567 33.85 -39.76 22.83
N ARG A 568 33.51 -40.98 22.41
CA ARG A 568 33.99 -42.21 23.05
C ARG A 568 34.81 -43.02 22.04
N THR A 569 36.02 -43.30 22.49
CA THR A 569 37.14 -44.04 21.92
C THR A 569 36.88 -45.53 21.66
N ILE A 570 37.56 -46.07 20.63
CA ILE A 570 38.24 -47.39 20.45
C ILE A 570 38.43 -47.55 18.92
N GLY A 571 39.55 -47.90 18.29
CA GLY A 571 40.94 -48.18 18.64
C GLY A 571 41.62 -48.80 17.40
N THR A 572 42.88 -48.41 17.11
CA THR A 572 43.89 -49.07 16.21
C THR A 572 43.60 -49.15 14.70
N SER A 573 44.48 -48.91 13.72
CA SER A 573 45.92 -48.62 13.59
C SER A 573 46.21 -48.31 12.10
N GLY A 574 47.16 -47.41 11.76
CA GLY A 574 47.78 -47.40 10.42
C GLY A 574 48.12 -46.04 9.78
N THR A 575 49.30 -45.50 10.17
CA THR A 575 50.29 -44.74 9.38
C THR A 575 49.91 -43.68 8.31
N SER A 576 50.47 -42.48 8.56
CA SER A 576 51.15 -41.54 7.63
C SER A 576 50.46 -40.19 7.30
N GLY A 577 51.25 -39.11 7.35
CA GLY A 577 50.97 -37.86 6.61
C GLY A 577 50.73 -36.56 7.40
N THR A 578 51.83 -35.93 7.85
CA THR A 578 52.14 -34.48 7.79
C THR A 578 51.07 -33.38 8.01
N SER A 579 51.38 -32.52 9.00
CA SER A 579 51.27 -31.05 9.03
C SER A 579 49.90 -30.37 8.86
N GLY A 580 49.46 -29.63 9.90
CA GLY A 580 48.42 -28.61 9.74
C GLY A 580 47.44 -28.40 10.90
N ARG A 581 47.87 -28.36 12.17
CA ARG A 581 46.99 -27.90 13.28
C ARG A 581 47.75 -27.12 14.34
N ALA A 582 48.03 -25.85 14.04
CA ALA A 582 48.48 -24.88 15.05
C ALA A 582 47.98 -23.44 14.80
N LEU A 583 46.93 -23.23 13.99
CA LEU A 583 46.41 -21.88 13.68
C LEU A 583 45.01 -21.56 14.27
N SER A 584 44.33 -22.51 14.92
CA SER A 584 42.94 -22.32 15.39
C SER A 584 42.84 -21.77 16.82
N SER A 585 43.84 -22.01 17.69
CA SER A 585 43.75 -21.57 19.10
C SER A 585 44.23 -20.14 19.37
N ARG A 586 44.96 -19.52 18.42
CA ARG A 586 45.43 -18.13 18.55
C ARG A 586 44.36 -17.11 18.15
N THR A 587 43.53 -17.42 17.16
CA THR A 587 42.42 -16.56 16.70
C THR A 587 41.25 -16.53 17.68
N THR A 588 40.95 -17.64 18.37
CA THR A 588 39.93 -17.70 19.43
C THR A 588 40.35 -16.94 20.69
N LYS A 589 41.62 -17.01 21.08
CA LYS A 589 42.14 -16.20 22.20
C LYS A 589 42.18 -14.70 21.88
N ALA A 590 42.52 -14.31 20.65
CA ALA A 590 42.48 -12.92 20.22
C ALA A 590 41.04 -12.35 20.16
N LEU A 591 40.05 -13.17 19.83
CA LEU A 591 38.64 -12.78 19.84
C LEU A 591 38.09 -12.60 21.26
N LEU A 592 38.48 -13.48 22.19
CA LEU A 592 38.11 -13.39 23.61
C LEU A 592 38.79 -12.19 24.30
N GLN A 593 40.03 -11.85 23.94
CA GLN A 593 40.69 -10.64 24.42
C GLN A 593 40.03 -9.36 23.88
N ARG A 594 39.56 -9.36 22.62
CA ARG A 594 38.81 -8.22 22.05
C ARG A 594 37.41 -8.07 22.64
N LEU A 595 36.76 -9.18 23.03
CA LEU A 595 35.49 -9.15 23.75
C LEU A 595 35.66 -8.66 25.19
N GLY A 596 36.76 -9.02 25.86
CA GLY A 596 37.12 -8.47 27.16
C GLY A 596 37.33 -6.94 27.14
N GLN A 597 37.97 -6.42 26.09
CA GLN A 597 38.14 -4.97 25.89
C GLN A 597 36.84 -4.23 25.51
N LEU A 598 35.83 -4.94 25.00
CA LEU A 598 34.49 -4.38 24.75
C LEU A 598 33.64 -4.34 26.02
N CYS A 599 33.87 -5.25 26.98
CA CYS A 599 33.22 -5.21 28.30
C CYS A 599 33.65 -4.01 29.15
N GLU A 600 34.86 -3.47 28.97
CA GLU A 600 35.33 -2.30 29.72
C GLU A 600 34.71 -0.96 29.29
N ARG A 601 33.90 -0.92 28.21
CA ARG A 601 33.34 0.34 27.66
C ARG A 601 31.93 0.71 28.12
N GLY A 602 31.57 0.38 29.36
CA GLY A 602 30.44 0.97 30.13
C GLY A 602 29.01 0.65 29.66
N ILE A 603 28.77 0.56 28.36
CA ILE A 603 27.43 0.45 27.75
C ILE A 603 26.77 -0.90 28.08
N PHE A 604 27.56 -1.97 28.22
CA PHE A 604 27.04 -3.30 28.60
C PHE A 604 26.81 -3.42 30.12
N SER A 605 27.57 -2.69 30.92
CA SER A 605 27.38 -2.60 32.38
C SER A 605 26.08 -1.90 32.72
N ASP A 606 25.75 -0.81 32.02
CA ASP A 606 24.50 -0.08 32.22
C ASP A 606 23.28 -0.91 31.83
N LEU A 607 23.36 -1.62 30.69
CA LEU A 607 22.30 -2.53 30.24
C LEU A 607 22.08 -3.69 31.22
N LEU A 608 23.17 -4.26 31.77
CA LEU A 608 23.10 -5.34 32.75
C LEU A 608 22.61 -4.84 34.11
N SER A 609 22.97 -3.63 34.53
CA SER A 609 22.46 -3.02 35.76
C SER A 609 20.95 -2.77 35.68
N HIS A 610 20.43 -2.32 34.54
CA HIS A 610 19.00 -2.13 34.32
C HIS A 610 18.23 -3.46 34.28
N LEU A 611 18.84 -4.55 33.83
CA LEU A 611 18.24 -5.89 33.86
C LEU A 611 18.29 -6.53 35.25
N LEU A 612 19.29 -6.19 36.06
CA LEU A 612 19.39 -6.60 37.47
C LEU A 612 18.40 -5.82 38.34
N ASP A 613 18.28 -4.50 38.15
CA ASP A 613 17.30 -3.65 38.84
C ASP A 613 15.85 -3.99 38.47
N ALA A 614 15.61 -4.53 37.27
CA ALA A 614 14.31 -5.01 36.83
C ALA A 614 13.93 -6.41 37.40
N GLY A 615 14.76 -7.01 38.26
CA GLY A 615 14.46 -8.29 38.94
C GLY A 615 14.44 -9.53 38.05
N VAL A 616 14.83 -9.40 36.77
CA VAL A 616 14.75 -10.45 35.74
C VAL A 616 15.63 -11.65 36.09
N VAL A 617 16.81 -11.41 36.67
CA VAL A 617 17.78 -12.47 37.01
C VAL A 617 17.31 -13.30 38.22
N GLN A 618 16.62 -12.67 39.18
CA GLN A 618 16.12 -13.34 40.38
C GLN A 618 14.92 -14.25 40.08
N GLN A 619 14.05 -13.86 39.12
CA GLN A 619 12.96 -14.72 38.64
C GLN A 619 13.45 -15.93 37.83
N VAL A 620 14.55 -15.79 37.09
CA VAL A 620 15.13 -16.91 36.32
C VAL A 620 15.82 -17.92 37.23
N LEU A 621 16.52 -17.46 38.28
CA LEU A 621 17.17 -18.35 39.25
C LEU A 621 16.15 -19.11 40.11
N HIS A 622 15.07 -18.46 40.54
CA HIS A 622 14.05 -19.12 41.37
C HIS A 622 13.24 -20.18 40.61
N ARG A 623 13.10 -20.05 39.28
CA ARG A 623 12.37 -21.02 38.44
C ARG A 623 13.21 -22.24 38.05
N GLY A 624 14.55 -22.09 37.98
CA GLY A 624 15.47 -23.21 37.74
C GLY A 624 15.53 -24.24 38.86
N GLU A 625 15.30 -23.83 40.12
CA GLU A 625 15.25 -24.75 41.28
C GLU A 625 13.94 -25.54 41.38
N VAL A 626 12.82 -25.00 40.85
CA VAL A 626 11.51 -25.66 40.89
C VAL A 626 11.36 -26.73 39.81
N GLU A 627 12.00 -26.57 38.65
CA GLU A 627 11.94 -27.55 37.56
C GLU A 627 12.98 -28.68 37.70
N GLY A 628 14.02 -28.49 38.52
CA GLY A 628 15.04 -29.52 38.81
C GLY A 628 14.58 -30.65 39.73
N THR A 629 13.45 -30.50 40.44
CA THR A 629 12.98 -31.45 41.45
C THR A 629 11.83 -32.37 40.99
N SER A 630 11.27 -32.17 39.79
CA SER A 630 10.08 -32.92 39.32
C SER A 630 10.34 -34.00 38.25
N GLY A 631 11.61 -34.20 37.84
CA GLY A 631 11.98 -35.12 36.76
C GLY A 631 12.58 -36.44 37.25
N GLY A 632 11.87 -37.20 38.09
CA GLY A 632 12.49 -38.33 38.80
C GLY A 632 11.60 -39.50 39.18
N HIS A 633 10.54 -39.85 38.45
CA HIS A 633 9.88 -41.17 38.61
C HIS A 633 8.97 -41.51 37.43
N ALA A 634 9.40 -42.46 36.58
CA ALA A 634 8.53 -43.42 35.87
C ALA A 634 9.39 -44.35 35.00
N ARG A 635 9.77 -45.49 35.56
CA ARG A 635 10.32 -46.66 34.86
C ARG A 635 9.55 -47.87 35.38
N ASP A 636 8.84 -48.57 34.51
CA ASP A 636 8.56 -50.02 34.51
C ASP A 636 7.16 -50.43 34.03
N GLY A 637 7.14 -51.56 33.30
CA GLY A 637 5.99 -52.34 32.86
C GLY A 637 5.66 -52.16 31.37
N GLY A 638 5.65 -53.15 30.48
CA GLY A 638 5.65 -54.60 30.62
C GLY A 638 4.83 -55.19 29.45
N HIS A 639 5.33 -56.27 28.85
CA HIS A 639 4.83 -57.04 27.69
C HIS A 639 3.32 -57.23 27.49
N ALA A 640 2.87 -57.33 26.22
CA ALA A 640 2.31 -58.58 25.65
C ALA A 640 2.00 -58.51 24.12
N ARG A 641 2.28 -59.64 23.46
CA ARG A 641 1.98 -60.02 22.06
C ARG A 641 0.47 -60.11 21.77
N HIS A 642 0.06 -59.81 20.54
CA HIS A 642 -0.72 -60.77 19.73
C HIS A 642 -0.66 -60.49 18.22
N THR A 643 -0.36 -61.56 17.49
CA THR A 643 -0.34 -61.71 16.03
C THR A 643 -1.73 -62.07 15.47
N ARG A 644 -2.13 -61.54 14.30
CA ARG A 644 -2.68 -62.38 13.20
C ARG A 644 -2.82 -61.63 11.86
N HIS A 645 -2.40 -62.34 10.81
CA HIS A 645 -2.65 -62.13 9.39
C HIS A 645 -4.13 -62.16 9.01
N THR A 646 -4.52 -61.44 7.95
CA THR A 646 -5.19 -62.01 6.76
C THR A 646 -5.06 -61.11 5.52
N ARG A 647 -4.91 -61.78 4.37
CA ARG A 647 -4.82 -61.34 2.97
C ARG A 647 -6.21 -60.98 2.38
N GLY A 648 -6.21 -60.22 1.29
CA GLY A 648 -7.27 -60.20 0.25
C GLY A 648 -7.53 -58.79 -0.29
N SER A 649 -7.02 -58.40 -1.47
CA SER A 649 -7.61 -58.63 -2.81
C SER A 649 -8.98 -57.99 -3.02
N SER A 650 -9.04 -56.88 -3.75
CA SER A 650 -9.79 -56.74 -5.02
C SER A 650 -9.95 -55.27 -5.42
N GLY A 651 -9.82 -55.01 -6.73
CA GLY A 651 -9.98 -53.69 -7.33
C GLY A 651 -11.41 -53.14 -7.28
N GLY A 652 -11.51 -51.87 -7.66
CA GLY A 652 -12.77 -51.14 -7.76
C GLY A 652 -12.55 -49.82 -8.49
N VAL A 653 -12.59 -49.90 -9.82
CA VAL A 653 -12.88 -48.78 -10.70
C VAL A 653 -14.25 -48.21 -10.30
N PHE A 654 -14.33 -46.90 -10.04
CA PHE A 654 -15.61 -46.20 -10.13
C PHE A 654 -15.44 -44.84 -10.78
N VAL A 655 -16.29 -44.66 -11.78
CA VAL A 655 -16.49 -43.54 -12.69
C VAL A 655 -17.86 -42.94 -12.35
N CYS A 656 -17.99 -41.64 -12.62
CA CYS A 656 -19.22 -40.85 -12.80
C CYS A 656 -19.96 -40.22 -11.59
N HIS A 657 -20.03 -38.89 -11.72
CA HIS A 657 -21.21 -38.01 -11.64
C HIS A 657 -22.06 -37.97 -10.36
N LEU A 658 -22.07 -36.80 -9.72
CA LEU A 658 -23.11 -35.78 -9.92
C LEU A 658 -22.57 -34.37 -9.64
#